data_AF-A0A1W6KLA1-F1
#
_entry.id   AF-A0A1W6KLA1-F1
#
_cell.length_a   1.000
_cell.length_b   1.000
_cell.length_c   1.000
_cell.angle_alpha   90.00
_cell.angle_beta   90.00
_cell.angle_gamma   90.00
#
_symmetry.space_group_name_H-M   'P 1'
#
loop_
_entity.id
_entity.type
_entity.pdbx_description
1 polymer ?
#
loop_
_entity_poly.entity_id
_entity_poly.type
_entity_poly.pdbx_seq_one_letter_code
_entity_poly.pdbx_strand_id
1 'polypeptide(L)'
;MISRGSEWHRWEPHIHAPGTILNNQFGAADPWGAYLTSLEGLTPKVEAIAVTDYYVTETYEEFLKHIAAGRLPEVKLVFPNIELRLDVAAKSGFVNVHLLVSPEDPDHLSEVKRILKRLQFHAFNDRFDCTREELIKLGKRADQSITDDGAALRHGATQFKVNFDQLRKVIGESEWATKNILIAVAGAAGDGTSGVRQAADATVRQEIEKFAHIIFSSSAAQREFWIGQRGVTIEELRTRYDGCKPCLHGSDSHDQKSVGQPTDNRYSWIKGALEFDALRQACIDPEGRAYVGEHPPSSAMPSQVISHVRIDDADWATTPDIPLNPGLVAIIGARGSGKTALADVIAAGCDAITPSGWDADENISPSFLARARRLIGDAATTLTWGGGATVTRALDGSDANGHMSFPRARYLSQQFVEELCSAKGVSDGLVDEIERVIFESHSQDDREWALDFAELREQQTSRFQQAREREVQAIADISDRIATEFEKESLVASLTKQVGEKKKLIADYTADRARLVVRGTEAQVARHTQLSEAAQKLRSTIQNFGNQRRTFVALQDEVRSMRATGSPEMLRQAQARHTNSGLNATQWDEFLLIYKGDVDKSLTAYVTWADGEIRKLQGVPPPPGDPNVALIADTADVSKLALAPIAAEMTRLEALFSADKLVRDQYSALTNRIAQENSALQTLETRLTDAQGAAARRKDLQTERDDTYGRVFEAIINEQDALAGLYAPLMARLAASSGTLKKLSFSVRRIADVQTWGNFAEEELLDRRKTGPFYGRGSLIGAATEALKPAWETGSAAEVQAAMTAFMAKYLRDLLSHAPFAPTQQADFRAWSKQFAHWLFGTDHITVRYEISYDGVDIRKLSPGTRGIVLLLLYLALDDSDDRPLIIDQPEENLDPKSVFDELVALFIAAKAKRQVIMVTHNANLVINTDADQIIVAEAGPHPSGGLPPISYVAGGLENAEIRKAVCDILEGGEAAFRERARRLRVRLER
;
A
#
# COMPACT_ATOMS: atom_id res chain seq x y z
N MET A 1 -11.71 -3.39 -43.93
CA MET A 1 -10.54 -3.57 -43.04
C MET A 1 -10.90 -2.89 -41.73
N ILE A 2 -10.72 -3.54 -40.59
CA ILE A 2 -11.07 -2.97 -39.28
C ILE A 2 -10.14 -1.78 -38.98
N SER A 3 -10.69 -0.69 -38.44
CA SER A 3 -9.89 0.48 -38.04
C SER A 3 -9.27 0.30 -36.65
N ARG A 4 -8.07 0.85 -36.45
CA ARG A 4 -7.41 0.98 -35.13
C ARG A 4 -7.99 2.11 -34.28
N GLY A 5 -9.03 2.78 -34.76
CA GLY A 5 -9.64 3.91 -34.07
C GLY A 5 -8.80 5.18 -34.15
N SER A 6 -8.76 5.91 -33.04
CA SER A 6 -8.12 7.22 -32.93
C SER A 6 -6.60 7.10 -32.82
N GLU A 7 -5.88 7.54 -33.85
CA GLU A 7 -4.43 7.63 -33.88
C GLU A 7 -3.98 9.10 -34.02
N TRP A 8 -2.74 9.40 -33.63
CA TRP A 8 -2.18 10.74 -33.78
C TRP A 8 -1.74 10.97 -35.21
N HIS A 9 -2.35 11.94 -35.88
CA HIS A 9 -1.98 12.35 -37.23
C HIS A 9 -1.48 13.78 -37.24
N ARG A 10 -0.55 14.08 -38.15
CA ARG A 10 -0.09 15.46 -38.39
C ARG A 10 -1.09 16.17 -39.30
N TRP A 11 -1.61 17.29 -38.80
CA TRP A 11 -2.53 18.17 -39.50
C TRP A 11 -1.83 19.50 -39.83
N GLU A 12 -2.25 20.10 -40.94
CA GLU A 12 -1.88 21.45 -41.35
C GLU A 12 -3.15 22.33 -41.37
N PRO A 13 -3.53 22.91 -40.22
CA PRO A 13 -4.84 23.56 -40.02
C PRO A 13 -4.91 25.01 -40.54
N HIS A 14 -3.79 25.57 -40.99
CA HIS A 14 -3.72 26.94 -41.52
C HIS A 14 -2.55 27.07 -42.50
N ILE A 15 -2.86 26.89 -43.79
CA ILE A 15 -1.91 27.05 -44.87
C ILE A 15 -2.56 27.75 -46.06
N HIS A 16 -1.90 28.77 -46.61
CA HIS A 16 -2.35 29.38 -47.87
C HIS A 16 -1.70 28.70 -49.07
N ALA A 17 -2.42 28.68 -50.19
CA ALA A 17 -1.97 28.08 -51.44
C ALA A 17 -1.63 29.15 -52.50
N PRO A 18 -0.91 28.78 -53.58
CA PRO A 18 -0.62 29.69 -54.68
C PRO A 18 -1.90 30.31 -55.27
N GLY A 19 -1.95 31.63 -55.31
CA GLY A 19 -3.15 32.36 -55.72
C GLY A 19 -3.93 33.01 -54.58
N THR A 20 -3.50 32.83 -53.32
CA THR A 20 -4.12 33.53 -52.16
C THR A 20 -4.19 35.04 -52.37
N ILE A 21 -5.27 35.67 -51.91
CA ILE A 21 -5.59 37.06 -52.24
C ILE A 21 -4.60 38.03 -51.59
N LEU A 22 -4.31 37.85 -50.30
CA LEU A 22 -3.39 38.72 -49.56
C LEU A 22 -2.01 38.06 -49.43
N ASN A 23 -0.95 38.87 -49.43
CA ASN A 23 0.44 38.47 -49.19
C ASN A 23 1.03 37.31 -50.04
N ASN A 24 0.41 36.93 -51.16
CA ASN A 24 0.92 35.88 -52.06
C ASN A 24 2.33 36.16 -52.60
N GLN A 25 3.29 35.32 -52.19
CA GLN A 25 4.71 35.37 -52.58
C GLN A 25 5.17 34.06 -53.25
N PHE A 26 4.25 33.25 -53.78
CA PHE A 26 4.56 32.02 -54.51
C PHE A 26 5.02 32.34 -55.95
N GLY A 27 6.25 32.86 -56.08
CA GLY A 27 6.80 33.44 -57.32
C GLY A 27 7.51 32.47 -58.29
N ALA A 28 7.20 31.17 -58.27
CA ALA A 28 7.80 30.19 -59.19
C ALA A 28 7.18 30.26 -60.60
N ALA A 29 7.88 29.72 -61.62
CA ALA A 29 7.32 29.60 -62.98
C ALA A 29 6.10 28.64 -63.03
N ASP A 30 6.11 27.62 -62.16
CA ASP A 30 4.98 26.74 -61.85
C ASP A 30 4.76 26.72 -60.32
N PRO A 31 3.99 27.70 -59.77
CA PRO A 31 3.76 27.81 -58.33
C PRO A 31 3.09 26.59 -57.72
N TRP A 32 2.09 26.01 -58.41
CA TRP A 32 1.35 24.85 -57.91
C TRP A 32 2.18 23.57 -57.94
N GLY A 33 2.92 23.31 -59.02
CA GLY A 33 3.80 22.15 -59.09
C GLY A 33 4.86 22.13 -57.99
N ALA A 34 5.51 23.29 -57.74
CA ALA A 34 6.49 23.42 -56.67
C ALA A 34 5.85 23.28 -55.28
N TYR A 35 4.72 23.96 -55.03
CA TYR A 35 3.97 23.91 -53.77
C TYR A 35 3.56 22.47 -53.39
N LEU A 36 2.94 21.74 -54.32
CA LEU A 36 2.50 20.36 -54.09
C LEU A 36 3.68 19.41 -53.85
N THR A 37 4.78 19.59 -54.59
CA THR A 37 6.00 18.77 -54.41
C THR A 37 6.63 19.01 -53.03
N SER A 38 6.61 20.26 -52.54
CA SER A 38 7.05 20.56 -51.17
C SER A 38 6.19 19.87 -50.12
N LEU A 39 4.86 19.88 -50.27
CA LEU A 39 3.95 19.17 -49.37
C LEU A 39 4.15 17.65 -49.40
N GLU A 40 4.33 17.05 -50.58
CA GLU A 40 4.59 15.62 -50.76
C GLU A 40 5.91 15.16 -50.11
N GLY A 41 6.90 16.06 -50.03
CA GLY A 41 8.22 15.80 -49.45
C GLY A 41 8.33 16.05 -47.94
N LEU A 42 7.26 16.47 -47.25
CA LEU A 42 7.31 16.80 -45.83
C LEU A 42 7.56 15.56 -44.95
N THR A 43 8.38 15.75 -43.91
CA THR A 43 8.58 14.78 -42.83
C THR A 43 8.49 15.53 -41.49
N PRO A 44 7.63 15.11 -40.54
CA PRO A 44 6.61 14.05 -40.65
C PRO A 44 5.59 14.31 -41.77
N LYS A 45 5.00 13.27 -42.36
CA LYS A 45 4.00 13.43 -43.44
C LYS A 45 2.77 14.19 -42.94
N VAL A 46 2.18 15.04 -43.78
CA VAL A 46 0.90 15.70 -43.49
C VAL A 46 -0.23 14.86 -44.07
N GLU A 47 -1.25 14.57 -43.27
CA GLU A 47 -2.34 13.68 -43.65
C GLU A 47 -3.70 14.40 -43.74
N ALA A 48 -3.80 15.58 -43.13
CA ALA A 48 -4.98 16.45 -43.20
C ALA A 48 -4.58 17.92 -43.41
N ILE A 49 -5.27 18.62 -44.31
CA ILE A 49 -4.95 20.00 -44.70
C ILE A 49 -6.20 20.89 -44.70
N ALA A 50 -6.10 22.03 -44.03
CA ALA A 50 -7.08 23.10 -44.12
C ALA A 50 -6.56 24.21 -45.05
N VAL A 51 -7.07 24.27 -46.28
CA VAL A 51 -6.62 25.24 -47.28
C VAL A 51 -7.23 26.59 -46.94
N THR A 52 -6.38 27.58 -46.72
CA THR A 52 -6.78 28.88 -46.18
C THR A 52 -6.94 29.93 -47.26
N ASP A 53 -8.14 30.49 -47.36
CA ASP A 53 -8.51 31.55 -48.30
C ASP A 53 -9.04 32.77 -47.55
N TYR A 54 -8.70 33.96 -48.04
CA TYR A 54 -9.25 35.22 -47.51
C TYR A 54 -10.63 35.48 -48.11
N TYR A 55 -11.69 35.38 -47.30
CA TYR A 55 -13.08 35.71 -47.69
C TYR A 55 -13.72 34.91 -48.85
N VAL A 56 -12.98 34.05 -49.55
CA VAL A 56 -13.42 33.26 -50.71
C VAL A 56 -13.01 31.79 -50.56
N THR A 57 -13.16 30.96 -51.60
CA THR A 57 -12.86 29.51 -51.57
C THR A 57 -12.01 29.04 -52.76
N GLU A 58 -11.43 29.98 -53.52
CA GLU A 58 -10.88 29.68 -54.85
C GLU A 58 -9.62 28.81 -54.81
N THR A 59 -8.71 29.04 -53.87
CA THR A 59 -7.49 28.22 -53.83
C THR A 59 -7.80 26.83 -53.28
N TYR A 60 -8.77 26.69 -52.38
CA TYR A 60 -9.31 25.38 -51.99
C TYR A 60 -9.93 24.63 -53.17
N GLU A 61 -10.77 25.28 -53.98
CA GLU A 61 -11.38 24.67 -55.17
C GLU A 61 -10.33 24.21 -56.20
N GLU A 62 -9.24 24.97 -56.38
CA GLU A 62 -8.12 24.56 -57.23
C GLU A 62 -7.33 23.40 -56.61
N PHE A 63 -7.09 23.43 -55.29
CA PHE A 63 -6.41 22.37 -54.55
C PHE A 63 -7.15 21.02 -54.73
N LEU A 64 -8.48 21.02 -54.65
CA LEU A 64 -9.30 19.83 -54.88
C LEU A 64 -9.11 19.23 -56.28
N LYS A 65 -8.90 20.05 -57.32
CA LYS A 65 -8.62 19.54 -58.68
C LYS A 65 -7.30 18.79 -58.73
N HIS A 66 -6.29 19.24 -57.98
CA HIS A 66 -5.00 18.55 -57.89
C HIS A 66 -5.09 17.22 -57.13
N ILE A 67 -5.88 17.17 -56.06
CA ILE A 67 -6.19 15.91 -55.36
C ILE A 67 -6.91 14.93 -56.28
N ALA A 68 -7.93 15.39 -57.02
CA ALA A 68 -8.64 14.58 -58.00
C ALA A 68 -7.74 14.09 -59.14
N ALA A 69 -6.68 14.84 -59.47
CA ALA A 69 -5.65 14.45 -60.42
C ALA A 69 -4.58 13.49 -59.85
N GLY A 70 -4.70 13.06 -58.59
CA GLY A 70 -3.84 12.07 -57.96
C GLY A 70 -2.59 12.62 -57.26
N ARG A 71 -2.49 13.94 -57.03
CA ARG A 71 -1.43 14.54 -56.21
C ARG A 71 -1.69 14.36 -54.72
N LEU A 72 -0.65 14.44 -53.90
CA LEU A 72 -0.73 14.30 -52.43
C LEU A 72 -1.39 13.00 -51.94
N PRO A 73 -0.88 11.81 -52.33
CA PRO A 73 -1.52 10.52 -52.03
C PRO A 73 -1.66 10.21 -50.53
N GLU A 74 -0.88 10.88 -49.68
CA GLU A 74 -0.87 10.72 -48.23
C GLU A 74 -1.92 11.60 -47.53
N VAL A 75 -2.38 12.67 -48.18
CA VAL A 75 -3.39 13.57 -47.61
C VAL A 75 -4.77 12.93 -47.79
N LYS A 76 -5.39 12.52 -46.69
CA LYS A 76 -6.70 11.83 -46.70
C LYS A 76 -7.88 12.77 -46.43
N LEU A 77 -7.61 13.92 -45.79
CA LEU A 77 -8.63 14.91 -45.47
C LEU A 77 -8.19 16.30 -45.96
N VAL A 78 -9.04 16.96 -46.74
CA VAL A 78 -8.84 18.35 -47.17
C VAL A 78 -10.13 19.10 -46.93
N PHE A 79 -10.04 20.29 -46.33
CA PHE A 79 -11.21 21.11 -46.05
C PHE A 79 -10.92 22.62 -46.16
N PRO A 80 -11.93 23.47 -46.39
CA PRO A 80 -11.73 24.91 -46.49
C PRO A 80 -11.55 25.55 -45.10
N ASN A 81 -10.58 26.46 -45.00
CA ASN A 81 -10.41 27.40 -43.90
C ASN A 81 -10.62 28.84 -44.43
N ILE A 82 -11.71 29.50 -44.06
CA ILE A 82 -11.98 30.85 -44.56
C ILE A 82 -11.53 31.87 -43.53
N GLU A 83 -10.46 32.60 -43.84
CA GLU A 83 -9.94 33.66 -42.99
C GLU A 83 -10.68 34.97 -43.22
N LEU A 84 -11.19 35.53 -42.14
CA LEU A 84 -11.93 36.78 -42.08
C LEU A 84 -11.27 37.72 -41.07
N ARG A 85 -11.29 39.03 -41.35
CA ARG A 85 -10.86 40.04 -40.38
C ARG A 85 -12.06 40.68 -39.71
N LEU A 86 -12.09 40.66 -38.39
CA LEU A 86 -13.10 41.35 -37.60
C LEU A 86 -12.90 42.88 -37.64
N ASP A 87 -13.92 43.63 -37.27
CA ASP A 87 -13.84 45.09 -37.05
C ASP A 87 -13.23 45.47 -35.68
N VAL A 88 -12.57 44.51 -35.01
CA VAL A 88 -11.91 44.67 -33.72
C VAL A 88 -10.40 44.82 -33.91
N ALA A 89 -9.85 45.94 -33.43
CA ALA A 89 -8.42 46.23 -33.57
C ALA A 89 -7.56 45.36 -32.65
N ALA A 90 -6.48 44.80 -33.19
CA ALA A 90 -5.45 44.09 -32.45
C ALA A 90 -4.22 45.00 -32.26
N LYS A 91 -3.05 44.45 -31.87
CA LYS A 91 -1.82 45.27 -31.74
C LYS A 91 -1.33 45.78 -33.10
N SER A 92 -1.47 44.98 -34.14
CA SER A 92 -1.15 45.29 -35.53
C SER A 92 -2.29 44.80 -36.42
N GLY A 93 -3.13 45.72 -36.90
CA GLY A 93 -4.27 45.38 -37.74
C GLY A 93 -5.51 45.00 -36.94
N PHE A 94 -6.18 43.93 -37.33
CA PHE A 94 -7.47 43.50 -36.84
C PHE A 94 -7.44 42.03 -36.43
N VAL A 95 -8.36 41.62 -35.56
CA VAL A 95 -8.45 40.22 -35.13
C VAL A 95 -8.86 39.31 -36.30
N ASN A 96 -8.05 38.30 -36.59
CA ASN A 96 -8.35 37.27 -37.58
C ASN A 96 -9.21 36.16 -36.96
N VAL A 97 -10.29 35.81 -37.65
CA VAL A 97 -11.18 34.68 -37.33
C VAL A 97 -11.27 33.76 -38.54
N HIS A 98 -11.37 32.47 -38.29
CA HIS A 98 -11.30 31.42 -39.28
C HIS A 98 -12.55 30.56 -39.23
N LEU A 99 -13.14 30.31 -40.40
CA LEU A 99 -14.25 29.37 -40.57
C LEU A 99 -13.70 28.07 -41.15
N LEU A 100 -13.51 27.07 -40.28
CA LEU A 100 -13.14 25.71 -40.70
C LEU A 100 -14.41 24.95 -41.07
N VAL A 101 -14.57 24.62 -42.35
CA VAL A 101 -15.83 24.08 -42.88
C VAL A 101 -15.69 22.59 -43.10
N SER A 102 -16.67 21.79 -42.64
CA SER A 102 -16.69 20.35 -42.90
C SER A 102 -16.89 20.08 -44.40
N PRO A 103 -16.05 19.23 -45.02
CA PRO A 103 -16.23 18.79 -46.40
C PRO A 103 -17.21 17.61 -46.52
N GLU A 104 -17.75 17.10 -45.41
CA GLU A 104 -18.63 15.91 -45.37
C GLU A 104 -19.95 16.12 -46.12
N ASP A 105 -20.45 17.36 -46.17
CA ASP A 105 -21.59 17.73 -47.00
C ASP A 105 -21.11 17.99 -48.44
N PRO A 106 -21.60 17.27 -49.46
CA PRO A 106 -21.22 17.52 -50.86
C PRO A 106 -21.48 18.96 -51.33
N ASP A 107 -22.46 19.65 -50.75
CA ASP A 107 -22.84 21.02 -51.10
C ASP A 107 -22.14 22.09 -50.23
N HIS A 108 -21.12 21.70 -49.43
CA HIS A 108 -20.44 22.58 -48.48
C HIS A 108 -19.93 23.90 -49.08
N LEU A 109 -19.47 23.88 -50.33
CA LEU A 109 -19.02 25.09 -51.05
C LEU A 109 -20.16 26.06 -51.36
N SER A 110 -21.31 25.55 -51.76
CA SER A 110 -22.49 26.37 -52.03
C SER A 110 -23.04 26.98 -50.75
N GLU A 111 -23.11 26.19 -49.68
CA GLU A 111 -23.59 26.66 -48.38
C GLU A 111 -22.61 27.66 -47.72
N VAL A 112 -21.30 27.43 -47.74
CA VAL A 112 -20.34 28.42 -47.19
C VAL A 112 -20.41 29.74 -47.96
N LYS A 113 -20.50 29.72 -49.30
CA LYS A 113 -20.66 30.94 -50.12
C LYS A 113 -21.96 31.67 -49.78
N ARG A 114 -23.05 30.94 -49.51
CA ARG A 114 -24.33 31.50 -49.02
C ARG A 114 -24.19 32.16 -47.65
N ILE A 115 -23.42 31.56 -46.74
CA ILE A 115 -23.12 32.13 -45.42
C ILE A 115 -22.28 33.41 -45.56
N LEU A 116 -21.20 33.37 -46.33
CA LEU A 116 -20.33 34.53 -46.56
C LEU A 116 -21.12 35.70 -47.15
N LYS A 117 -21.97 35.48 -48.15
CA LYS A 117 -22.83 36.52 -48.75
C LYS A 117 -23.71 37.28 -47.74
N ARG A 118 -24.04 36.69 -46.58
CA ARG A 118 -24.82 37.35 -45.52
C ARG A 118 -23.99 38.27 -44.62
N LEU A 119 -22.66 38.20 -44.71
CA LEU A 119 -21.74 39.14 -44.07
C LEU A 119 -21.66 40.40 -44.94
N GLN A 120 -21.88 41.56 -44.33
CA GLN A 120 -22.06 42.83 -45.05
C GLN A 120 -21.15 43.90 -44.46
N PHE A 121 -20.49 44.64 -45.35
CA PHE A 121 -19.68 45.80 -45.02
C PHE A 121 -20.31 47.06 -45.59
N HIS A 122 -20.47 48.09 -44.76
CA HIS A 122 -21.08 49.35 -45.16
C HIS A 122 -20.01 50.42 -45.33
N ALA A 123 -19.87 50.96 -46.54
CA ALA A 123 -18.94 52.03 -46.87
C ALA A 123 -19.47 52.85 -48.05
N PHE A 124 -19.02 54.10 -48.18
CA PHE A 124 -19.35 54.97 -49.33
C PHE A 124 -20.87 55.15 -49.58
N ASN A 125 -21.68 55.16 -48.52
CA ASN A 125 -23.16 55.14 -48.56
C ASN A 125 -23.74 53.96 -49.36
N ASP A 126 -23.04 52.84 -49.37
CA ASP A 126 -23.40 51.61 -50.08
C ASP A 126 -23.20 50.39 -49.16
N ARG A 127 -23.68 49.23 -49.61
CA ARG A 127 -23.51 47.94 -48.93
C ARG A 127 -22.78 46.98 -49.85
N PHE A 128 -21.75 46.34 -49.31
CA PHE A 128 -20.97 45.31 -50.01
C PHE A 128 -21.16 43.98 -49.27
N ASP A 129 -21.65 42.98 -49.98
CA ASP A 129 -21.82 41.62 -49.46
C ASP A 129 -20.46 40.87 -49.59
N CYS A 130 -20.14 39.93 -48.69
CA CYS A 130 -18.87 39.19 -48.75
C CYS A 130 -18.89 38.15 -49.88
N THR A 131 -18.67 38.63 -51.10
CA THR A 131 -18.61 37.86 -52.35
C THR A 131 -17.49 38.42 -53.20
N ARG A 132 -16.91 37.60 -54.10
CA ARG A 132 -15.80 38.03 -54.97
C ARG A 132 -16.14 39.30 -55.74
N GLU A 133 -17.33 39.36 -56.34
CA GLU A 133 -17.76 40.47 -57.19
C GLU A 133 -17.88 41.78 -56.39
N GLU A 134 -18.50 41.74 -55.20
CA GLU A 134 -18.66 42.92 -54.36
C GLU A 134 -17.34 43.36 -53.69
N LEU A 135 -16.42 42.43 -53.40
CA LEU A 135 -15.07 42.78 -52.94
C LEU A 135 -14.28 43.52 -54.03
N ILE A 136 -14.34 43.07 -55.29
CA ILE A 136 -13.74 43.79 -56.43
C ILE A 136 -14.33 45.20 -56.56
N LYS A 137 -15.67 45.30 -56.48
CA LYS A 137 -16.38 46.58 -56.56
C LYS A 137 -15.98 47.52 -55.41
N LEU A 138 -15.86 47.00 -54.18
CA LEU A 138 -15.37 47.74 -53.03
C LEU A 138 -13.94 48.25 -53.27
N GLY A 139 -13.06 47.40 -53.79
CA GLY A 139 -11.67 47.74 -54.11
C GLY A 139 -11.55 48.89 -55.11
N LYS A 140 -12.23 48.78 -56.26
CA LYS A 140 -12.26 49.84 -57.29
C LYS A 140 -12.87 51.15 -56.80
N ARG A 141 -13.83 51.07 -55.86
CA ARG A 141 -14.46 52.27 -55.28
C ARG A 141 -13.57 52.94 -54.25
N ALA A 142 -12.84 52.16 -53.46
CA ALA A 142 -11.88 52.66 -52.47
C ALA A 142 -10.64 53.28 -53.12
N ASP A 143 -10.16 52.72 -54.24
CA ASP A 143 -9.10 53.29 -55.06
C ASP A 143 -9.46 53.20 -56.56
N GLN A 144 -9.84 54.35 -57.11
CA GLN A 144 -10.28 54.47 -58.51
C GLN A 144 -9.15 54.29 -59.52
N SER A 145 -7.88 54.28 -59.08
CA SER A 145 -6.73 54.03 -59.97
C SER A 145 -6.58 52.54 -60.34
N ILE A 146 -7.20 51.64 -59.56
CA ILE A 146 -7.11 50.20 -59.77
C ILE A 146 -8.07 49.76 -60.87
N THR A 147 -7.51 49.25 -61.98
CA THR A 147 -8.29 48.75 -63.13
C THR A 147 -8.30 47.22 -63.22
N ASP A 148 -7.24 46.56 -62.75
CA ASP A 148 -7.13 45.10 -62.69
C ASP A 148 -8.04 44.49 -61.61
N ASP A 149 -8.79 43.45 -61.96
CA ASP A 149 -9.75 42.81 -61.06
C ASP A 149 -9.07 42.07 -59.90
N GLY A 150 -7.89 41.49 -60.12
CA GLY A 150 -7.13 40.81 -59.07
C GLY A 150 -6.57 41.81 -58.04
N ALA A 151 -6.02 42.92 -58.49
CA ALA A 151 -5.59 44.03 -57.64
C ALA A 151 -6.77 44.65 -56.88
N ALA A 152 -7.92 44.81 -57.55
CA ALA A 152 -9.14 45.33 -56.92
C ALA A 152 -9.68 44.38 -55.84
N LEU A 153 -9.72 43.07 -56.10
CA LEU A 153 -10.10 42.07 -55.11
C LEU A 153 -9.21 42.13 -53.86
N ARG A 154 -7.89 42.21 -54.05
CA ARG A 154 -6.90 42.33 -52.96
C ARG A 154 -7.11 43.60 -52.14
N HIS A 155 -7.32 44.72 -52.81
CA HIS A 155 -7.58 45.99 -52.13
C HIS A 155 -8.92 45.95 -51.39
N GLY A 156 -9.97 45.43 -52.01
CA GLY A 156 -11.29 45.24 -51.41
C GLY A 156 -11.27 44.34 -50.18
N ALA A 157 -10.60 43.18 -50.25
CA ALA A 157 -10.40 42.28 -49.11
C ALA A 157 -9.61 42.94 -47.97
N THR A 158 -8.67 43.85 -48.30
CA THR A 158 -7.96 44.64 -47.29
C THR A 158 -8.92 45.60 -46.55
N GLN A 159 -9.88 46.20 -47.26
CA GLN A 159 -10.85 47.14 -46.67
C GLN A 159 -11.99 46.44 -45.91
N PHE A 160 -12.45 45.29 -46.38
CA PHE A 160 -13.61 44.59 -45.82
C PHE A 160 -13.33 44.12 -44.38
N LYS A 161 -14.18 44.51 -43.43
CA LYS A 161 -14.12 44.06 -42.03
C LYS A 161 -15.47 43.49 -41.63
N VAL A 162 -15.45 42.33 -40.99
CA VAL A 162 -16.65 41.62 -40.56
C VAL A 162 -17.01 42.10 -39.16
N ASN A 163 -18.24 42.58 -38.99
CA ASN A 163 -18.73 42.90 -37.66
C ASN A 163 -18.94 41.62 -36.83
N PHE A 164 -18.42 41.58 -35.62
CA PHE A 164 -18.48 40.38 -34.77
C PHE A 164 -19.92 39.94 -34.44
N ASP A 165 -20.80 40.89 -34.10
CA ASP A 165 -22.21 40.57 -33.80
C ASP A 165 -22.95 40.02 -35.04
N GLN A 166 -22.66 40.59 -36.21
CA GLN A 166 -23.18 40.08 -37.48
C GLN A 166 -22.71 38.65 -37.74
N LEU A 167 -21.42 38.35 -37.57
CA LEU A 167 -20.88 37.01 -37.76
C LEU A 167 -21.58 36.01 -36.83
N ARG A 168 -21.63 36.33 -35.54
CA ARG A 168 -22.30 35.50 -34.52
C ARG A 168 -23.76 35.22 -34.89
N LYS A 169 -24.49 36.25 -35.33
CA LYS A 169 -25.89 36.13 -35.77
C LYS A 169 -26.03 35.26 -37.03
N VAL A 170 -25.22 35.52 -38.04
CA VAL A 170 -25.30 34.81 -39.33
C VAL A 170 -25.04 33.31 -39.17
N ILE A 171 -24.05 32.94 -38.36
CA ILE A 171 -23.74 31.55 -38.01
C ILE A 171 -24.88 30.96 -37.17
N GLY A 172 -25.30 31.63 -36.09
CA GLY A 172 -26.32 31.10 -35.18
C GLY A 172 -27.72 30.91 -35.80
N GLU A 173 -28.08 31.72 -36.80
CA GLU A 173 -29.35 31.59 -37.54
C GLU A 173 -29.33 30.47 -38.59
N SER A 174 -28.18 29.86 -38.87
CA SER A 174 -28.05 28.77 -39.84
C SER A 174 -27.77 27.44 -39.14
N GLU A 175 -28.75 26.54 -39.14
CA GLU A 175 -28.58 25.17 -38.62
C GLU A 175 -27.46 24.43 -39.35
N TRP A 176 -27.29 24.68 -40.64
CA TRP A 176 -26.19 24.10 -41.41
C TRP A 176 -24.83 24.61 -40.93
N ALA A 177 -24.69 25.93 -40.73
CA ALA A 177 -23.43 26.52 -40.30
C ALA A 177 -23.05 26.07 -38.89
N THR A 178 -24.00 25.97 -37.95
CA THR A 178 -23.71 25.52 -36.58
C THR A 178 -23.25 24.06 -36.52
N LYS A 179 -23.71 23.21 -37.44
CA LYS A 179 -23.29 21.81 -37.55
C LYS A 179 -21.96 21.63 -38.29
N ASN A 180 -21.72 22.41 -39.34
CA ASN A 180 -20.65 22.18 -40.30
C ASN A 180 -19.49 23.17 -40.24
N ILE A 181 -19.57 24.24 -39.44
CA ILE A 181 -18.48 25.21 -39.30
C ILE A 181 -17.95 25.22 -37.88
N LEU A 182 -16.64 25.02 -37.73
CA LEU A 182 -15.89 25.30 -36.52
C LEU A 182 -15.20 26.64 -36.65
N ILE A 183 -15.29 27.44 -35.58
CA ILE A 183 -14.72 28.79 -35.52
C ILE A 183 -13.36 28.72 -34.85
N ALA A 184 -12.30 29.15 -35.52
CA ALA A 184 -10.99 29.35 -34.90
C ALA A 184 -10.64 30.84 -34.83
N VAL A 185 -9.86 31.26 -33.83
CA VAL A 185 -9.40 32.64 -33.72
C VAL A 185 -7.90 32.70 -33.47
N ALA A 186 -7.22 33.67 -34.09
CA ALA A 186 -5.80 33.90 -33.84
C ALA A 186 -5.57 34.28 -32.37
N GLY A 187 -4.68 33.55 -31.69
CA GLY A 187 -4.33 33.79 -30.28
C GLY A 187 -3.14 34.74 -30.10
N ALA A 188 -2.41 35.05 -31.18
CA ALA A 188 -1.21 35.88 -31.16
C ALA A 188 -1.49 37.34 -30.79
N ALA A 189 -0.45 38.09 -30.40
CA ALA A 189 -0.61 39.48 -30.02
C ALA A 189 -0.72 40.44 -31.22
N GLY A 190 -0.23 40.06 -32.40
CA GLY A 190 -0.21 40.92 -33.58
C GLY A 190 -1.63 41.16 -34.12
N ASP A 191 -2.21 40.11 -34.67
CA ASP A 191 -3.50 40.03 -35.37
C ASP A 191 -4.51 39.12 -34.64
N GLY A 192 -4.24 38.78 -33.40
CA GLY A 192 -5.08 37.90 -32.58
C GLY A 192 -5.62 38.58 -31.32
N THR A 193 -6.41 37.82 -30.57
CA THR A 193 -7.15 38.31 -29.39
C THR A 193 -6.23 38.80 -28.26
N SER A 194 -4.99 38.28 -28.16
CA SER A 194 -3.98 38.76 -27.20
C SER A 194 -3.48 40.18 -27.49
N GLY A 195 -3.77 40.71 -28.69
CA GLY A 195 -3.52 42.10 -29.08
C GLY A 195 -4.57 43.08 -28.58
N VAL A 196 -5.75 42.60 -28.18
CA VAL A 196 -6.86 43.41 -27.66
C VAL A 196 -6.58 43.74 -26.19
N ARG A 197 -5.88 44.86 -25.97
CA ARG A 197 -5.31 45.23 -24.67
C ARG A 197 -5.96 46.45 -24.00
N GLN A 198 -6.88 47.14 -24.69
CA GLN A 198 -7.60 48.25 -24.08
C GLN A 198 -8.56 47.71 -23.02
N ALA A 199 -8.55 48.29 -21.82
CA ALA A 199 -9.37 47.81 -20.71
C ALA A 199 -10.88 47.79 -21.04
N ALA A 200 -11.35 48.69 -21.91
CA ALA A 200 -12.73 48.75 -22.38
C ALA A 200 -13.12 47.57 -23.30
N ASP A 201 -12.16 46.94 -23.98
CA ASP A 201 -12.38 45.89 -24.97
C ASP A 201 -12.16 44.47 -24.41
N ALA A 202 -11.85 44.36 -23.11
CA ALA A 202 -11.65 43.07 -22.44
C ALA A 202 -12.88 42.16 -22.55
N THR A 203 -14.08 42.73 -22.45
CA THR A 203 -15.35 41.99 -22.62
C THR A 203 -15.52 41.50 -24.05
N VAL A 204 -15.23 42.34 -25.05
CA VAL A 204 -15.33 41.97 -26.47
C VAL A 204 -14.36 40.84 -26.80
N ARG A 205 -13.13 40.93 -26.28
CA ARG A 205 -12.13 39.85 -26.39
C ARG A 205 -12.67 38.53 -25.85
N GLN A 206 -13.19 38.54 -24.62
CA GLN A 206 -13.74 37.35 -23.99
C GLN A 206 -14.92 36.77 -24.79
N GLU A 207 -15.80 37.61 -25.34
CA GLU A 207 -16.93 37.16 -26.16
C GLU A 207 -16.48 36.53 -27.48
N ILE A 208 -15.43 37.05 -28.12
CA ILE A 208 -14.81 36.43 -29.31
C ILE A 208 -14.21 35.07 -28.96
N GLU A 209 -13.42 35.02 -27.89
CA GLU A 209 -12.80 33.77 -27.42
C GLU A 209 -13.86 32.74 -27.00
N LYS A 210 -14.98 33.18 -26.40
CA LYS A 210 -16.13 32.34 -26.07
C LYS A 210 -16.82 31.77 -27.31
N PHE A 211 -16.98 32.59 -28.35
CA PHE A 211 -17.57 32.17 -29.63
C PHE A 211 -16.67 31.24 -30.46
N ALA A 212 -15.34 31.34 -30.28
CA ALA A 212 -14.39 30.46 -30.94
C ALA A 212 -14.44 29.05 -30.35
N HIS A 213 -14.33 28.03 -31.19
CA HIS A 213 -14.17 26.64 -30.77
C HIS A 213 -12.68 26.29 -30.59
N ILE A 214 -11.80 26.93 -31.37
CA ILE A 214 -10.38 26.61 -31.49
C ILE A 214 -9.55 27.89 -31.36
N ILE A 215 -8.35 27.77 -30.77
CA ILE A 215 -7.40 28.88 -30.68
C ILE A 215 -6.21 28.57 -31.59
N PHE A 216 -5.92 29.44 -32.55
CA PHE A 216 -4.72 29.33 -33.36
C PHE A 216 -3.51 29.92 -32.61
N SER A 217 -2.71 29.03 -32.04
CA SER A 217 -1.56 29.37 -31.23
C SER A 217 -0.56 28.23 -31.12
N SER A 218 0.72 28.57 -31.25
CA SER A 218 1.84 27.66 -31.00
C SER A 218 2.45 27.80 -29.60
N SER A 219 1.85 28.63 -28.74
CA SER A 219 2.38 28.93 -27.40
C SER A 219 1.98 27.86 -26.40
N ALA A 220 2.98 27.22 -25.76
CA ALA A 220 2.75 26.27 -24.66
C ALA A 220 1.93 26.89 -23.53
N ALA A 221 2.18 28.16 -23.19
CA ALA A 221 1.45 28.88 -22.14
C ALA A 221 -0.04 29.06 -22.48
N GLN A 222 -0.37 29.30 -23.75
CA GLN A 222 -1.78 29.39 -24.16
C GLN A 222 -2.44 28.01 -24.20
N ARG A 223 -1.73 26.98 -24.64
CA ARG A 223 -2.22 25.59 -24.58
C ARG A 223 -2.57 25.20 -23.15
N GLU A 224 -1.64 25.38 -22.21
CA GLU A 224 -1.84 25.11 -20.78
C GLU A 224 -3.02 25.91 -20.19
N PHE A 225 -3.22 27.16 -20.64
CA PHE A 225 -4.36 27.98 -20.22
C PHE A 225 -5.69 27.40 -20.72
N TRP A 226 -5.81 27.07 -22.01
CA TRP A 226 -7.06 26.64 -22.62
C TRP A 226 -7.47 25.20 -22.28
N ILE A 227 -6.60 24.44 -21.62
CA ILE A 227 -6.91 23.13 -21.02
C ILE A 227 -7.04 23.20 -19.49
N GLY A 228 -6.97 24.38 -18.87
CA GLY A 228 -7.21 24.57 -17.44
C GLY A 228 -6.05 24.16 -16.53
N GLN A 229 -4.83 24.04 -17.09
CA GLN A 229 -3.61 23.71 -16.35
C GLN A 229 -2.82 24.95 -15.90
N ARG A 230 -3.19 26.15 -16.37
CA ARG A 230 -2.48 27.39 -16.06
C ARG A 230 -3.40 28.59 -15.87
N GLY A 231 -3.41 29.12 -14.65
CA GLY A 231 -4.02 30.41 -14.31
C GLY A 231 -5.55 30.45 -14.27
N VAL A 232 -6.22 29.40 -14.77
CA VAL A 232 -7.68 29.20 -14.73
C VAL A 232 -7.97 27.71 -14.57
N THR A 233 -9.08 27.39 -13.91
CA THR A 233 -9.61 26.04 -13.76
C THR A 233 -10.53 25.67 -14.94
N ILE A 234 -10.80 24.38 -15.14
CA ILE A 234 -11.75 23.89 -16.14
C ILE A 234 -13.17 24.47 -15.91
N GLU A 235 -13.59 24.63 -14.66
CA GLU A 235 -14.91 25.21 -14.32
C GLU A 235 -15.00 26.70 -14.71
N GLU A 236 -13.92 27.45 -14.50
CA GLU A 236 -13.84 28.84 -14.95
C GLU A 236 -13.84 28.94 -16.48
N LEU A 237 -13.16 28.04 -17.18
CA LEU A 237 -13.19 27.96 -18.65
C LEU A 237 -14.61 27.68 -19.17
N ARG A 238 -15.32 26.70 -18.57
CA ARG A 238 -16.73 26.41 -18.89
C ARG A 238 -17.63 27.63 -18.71
N THR A 239 -17.48 28.33 -17.59
CA THR A 239 -18.33 29.48 -17.27
C THR A 239 -18.06 30.70 -18.15
N ARG A 240 -16.78 30.99 -18.40
CA ARG A 240 -16.35 32.25 -19.04
C ARG A 240 -16.18 32.15 -20.55
N TYR A 241 -15.82 30.98 -21.05
CA TYR A 241 -15.35 30.76 -22.42
C TYR A 241 -16.06 29.61 -23.13
N ASP A 242 -17.12 29.03 -22.55
CA ASP A 242 -17.84 27.89 -23.14
C ASP A 242 -16.98 26.61 -23.21
N GLY A 243 -16.03 26.46 -22.28
CA GLY A 243 -15.25 25.24 -22.10
C GLY A 243 -13.77 25.36 -22.46
N CYS A 244 -13.09 24.22 -22.40
CA CYS A 244 -11.70 24.08 -22.85
C CYS A 244 -11.62 24.23 -24.38
N LYS A 245 -10.45 24.62 -24.91
CA LYS A 245 -10.28 24.82 -26.36
C LYS A 245 -8.96 24.21 -26.85
N PRO A 246 -8.96 23.48 -27.97
CA PRO A 246 -7.72 22.99 -28.55
C PRO A 246 -6.93 24.17 -29.13
N CYS A 247 -5.62 24.14 -28.89
CA CYS A 247 -4.69 25.03 -29.57
C CYS A 247 -4.17 24.32 -30.82
N LEU A 248 -4.27 24.97 -31.98
CA LEU A 248 -3.75 24.47 -33.24
C LEU A 248 -2.77 25.47 -33.86
N HIS A 249 -1.84 24.99 -34.68
CA HIS A 249 -0.88 25.83 -35.37
C HIS A 249 -0.61 25.28 -36.76
N GLY A 250 -0.82 26.13 -37.76
CA GLY A 250 -0.36 25.88 -39.12
C GLY A 250 0.88 26.70 -39.46
N SER A 251 1.45 26.39 -40.62
CA SER A 251 2.57 27.10 -41.21
C SER A 251 2.27 28.55 -41.57
N ASP A 252 0.99 28.88 -41.82
CA ASP A 252 0.55 30.18 -42.33
C ASP A 252 1.39 30.64 -43.53
N SER A 253 1.75 29.69 -44.39
CA SER A 253 2.74 29.92 -45.43
C SER A 253 2.20 30.84 -46.51
N HIS A 254 2.95 31.87 -46.86
CA HIS A 254 2.65 32.77 -47.98
C HIS A 254 3.69 32.71 -49.10
N ASP A 255 4.75 31.93 -48.90
CA ASP A 255 5.88 31.77 -49.80
C ASP A 255 6.32 30.30 -49.86
N GLN A 256 7.13 29.95 -50.87
CA GLN A 256 7.52 28.56 -51.12
C GLN A 256 8.34 27.91 -49.97
N LYS A 257 9.11 28.68 -49.21
CA LYS A 257 10.02 28.13 -48.17
C LYS A 257 9.26 27.71 -46.91
N SER A 258 8.15 28.37 -46.61
CA SER A 258 7.36 28.15 -45.40
C SER A 258 6.27 27.07 -45.56
N VAL A 259 6.04 26.55 -46.76
CA VAL A 259 4.99 25.56 -47.07
C VAL A 259 5.05 24.35 -46.14
N GLY A 260 4.06 24.23 -45.26
CA GLY A 260 3.96 23.14 -44.28
C GLY A 260 5.15 23.06 -43.33
N GLN A 261 5.84 24.18 -43.06
CA GLN A 261 6.93 24.29 -42.09
C GLN A 261 6.61 25.37 -41.05
N PRO A 262 5.76 25.06 -40.04
CA PRO A 262 5.51 25.97 -38.93
C PRO A 262 6.78 26.29 -38.15
N THR A 263 6.78 27.44 -37.48
CA THR A 263 7.95 27.95 -36.74
C THR A 263 8.34 26.97 -35.63
N ASP A 264 9.65 26.74 -35.44
CA ASP A 264 10.23 25.82 -34.46
C ASP A 264 9.71 24.37 -34.56
N ASN A 265 9.30 23.90 -35.75
CA ASN A 265 8.71 22.57 -35.97
C ASN A 265 7.49 22.28 -35.07
N ARG A 266 6.72 23.30 -34.70
CA ARG A 266 5.53 23.13 -33.86
C ARG A 266 4.34 22.66 -34.69
N TYR A 267 4.32 21.38 -35.02
CA TYR A 267 3.24 20.78 -35.80
C TYR A 267 1.97 20.59 -34.96
N SER A 268 0.82 20.69 -35.61
CA SER A 268 -0.46 20.28 -35.04
C SER A 268 -0.65 18.77 -35.18
N TRP A 269 -0.85 18.10 -34.06
CA TRP A 269 -1.20 16.70 -33.96
C TRP A 269 -2.64 16.59 -33.47
N ILE A 270 -3.48 15.86 -34.21
CA ILE A 270 -4.87 15.62 -33.84
C ILE A 270 -5.07 14.11 -33.74
N LYS A 271 -5.69 13.67 -32.64
CA LYS A 271 -5.99 12.26 -32.37
C LYS A 271 -7.38 11.90 -32.86
N GLY A 272 -7.46 10.95 -33.78
CA GLY A 272 -8.71 10.51 -34.39
C GLY A 272 -8.47 9.93 -35.78
N ALA A 273 -9.48 9.31 -36.38
CA ALA A 273 -9.50 9.07 -37.81
C ALA A 273 -9.32 10.38 -38.62
N LEU A 274 -8.87 10.25 -39.87
CA LEU A 274 -8.72 11.37 -40.82
C LEU A 274 -10.09 11.82 -41.37
N GLU A 275 -11.00 12.17 -40.47
CA GLU A 275 -12.35 12.66 -40.70
C GLU A 275 -12.50 14.03 -40.01
N PHE A 276 -13.35 14.92 -40.53
CA PHE A 276 -13.52 16.25 -39.92
C PHE A 276 -14.08 16.18 -38.49
N ASP A 277 -14.82 15.11 -38.17
CA ASP A 277 -15.32 14.88 -36.82
C ASP A 277 -14.21 14.71 -35.77
N ALA A 278 -13.00 14.27 -36.14
CA ALA A 278 -11.86 14.22 -35.21
C ALA A 278 -11.55 15.62 -34.63
N LEU A 279 -11.73 16.67 -35.45
CA LEU A 279 -11.61 18.05 -35.00
C LEU A 279 -12.77 18.46 -34.08
N ARG A 280 -13.99 17.94 -34.31
CA ARG A 280 -15.13 18.14 -33.40
C ARG A 280 -14.88 17.47 -32.05
N GLN A 281 -14.36 16.24 -32.04
CA GLN A 281 -13.98 15.53 -30.82
C GLN A 281 -12.85 16.25 -30.08
N ALA A 282 -11.87 16.81 -30.79
CA ALA A 282 -10.81 17.63 -30.18
C ALA A 282 -11.31 18.94 -29.55
N CYS A 283 -12.45 19.47 -29.98
CA CYS A 283 -13.10 20.57 -29.28
C CYS A 283 -13.79 20.14 -27.97
N ILE A 284 -14.16 18.86 -27.84
CA ILE A 284 -14.79 18.28 -26.64
C ILE A 284 -13.72 17.85 -25.63
N ASP A 285 -12.67 17.17 -26.08
CA ASP A 285 -11.49 16.79 -25.29
C ASP A 285 -10.18 17.36 -25.88
N PRO A 286 -9.90 18.66 -25.66
CA PRO A 286 -8.70 19.30 -26.19
C PRO A 286 -7.39 18.70 -25.71
N GLU A 287 -7.33 18.26 -24.45
CA GLU A 287 -6.10 17.74 -23.86
C GLU A 287 -5.77 16.35 -24.42
N GLY A 288 -6.77 15.47 -24.52
CA GLY A 288 -6.58 14.11 -25.01
C GLY A 288 -6.39 14.00 -26.52
N ARG A 289 -6.88 14.99 -27.31
CA ARG A 289 -6.98 14.88 -28.76
C ARG A 289 -6.28 15.95 -29.59
N ALA A 290 -5.78 17.04 -29.00
CA ALA A 290 -5.03 18.05 -29.74
C ALA A 290 -3.69 18.41 -29.07
N TYR A 291 -2.62 18.38 -29.84
CA TYR A 291 -1.29 18.74 -29.36
C TYR A 291 -0.52 19.57 -30.38
N VAL A 292 0.31 20.49 -29.89
CA VAL A 292 1.21 21.29 -30.74
C VAL A 292 2.64 21.10 -30.28
N GLY A 293 3.48 20.54 -31.16
CA GLY A 293 4.88 20.24 -30.88
C GLY A 293 5.55 19.46 -32.00
N GLU A 294 6.83 19.19 -31.84
CA GLU A 294 7.64 18.48 -32.85
C GLU A 294 7.22 17.01 -33.02
N HIS A 295 6.82 16.36 -31.92
CA HIS A 295 6.35 14.98 -31.89
C HIS A 295 5.00 14.93 -31.18
N PRO A 296 4.11 13.96 -31.51
CA PRO A 296 2.89 13.77 -30.75
C PRO A 296 3.23 13.30 -29.32
N PRO A 297 2.27 13.37 -28.38
CA PRO A 297 2.44 12.82 -27.03
C PRO A 297 2.86 11.34 -27.08
N SER A 298 3.74 10.94 -26.15
CA SER A 298 4.22 9.57 -26.04
C SER A 298 3.09 8.61 -25.67
N SER A 299 3.06 7.45 -26.30
CA SER A 299 2.18 6.33 -25.96
C SER A 299 2.91 5.24 -25.16
N ALA A 300 2.20 4.18 -24.81
CA ALA A 300 2.77 2.94 -24.29
C ALA A 300 3.94 2.42 -25.14
N MET A 301 4.90 1.77 -24.49
CA MET A 301 6.11 1.24 -25.12
C MET A 301 5.75 0.20 -26.19
N PRO A 302 6.23 0.32 -27.45
CA PRO A 302 5.81 -0.58 -28.53
C PRO A 302 6.04 -2.08 -28.26
N SER A 303 7.08 -2.44 -27.50
CA SER A 303 7.36 -3.84 -27.13
C SER A 303 6.32 -4.46 -26.18
N GLN A 304 5.55 -3.62 -25.50
CA GLN A 304 4.51 -3.99 -24.53
C GLN A 304 3.10 -3.67 -25.03
N VAL A 305 2.95 -3.38 -26.31
CA VAL A 305 1.65 -3.13 -26.95
C VAL A 305 1.36 -4.27 -27.89
N ILE A 306 0.16 -4.83 -27.81
CA ILE A 306 -0.37 -5.76 -28.82
C ILE A 306 -0.88 -4.88 -29.96
N SER A 307 -0.28 -5.00 -31.15
CA SER A 307 -0.65 -4.21 -32.33
C SER A 307 -1.64 -4.95 -33.24
N HIS A 308 -1.66 -6.28 -33.18
CA HIS A 308 -2.53 -7.11 -34.02
C HIS A 308 -2.86 -8.44 -33.35
N VAL A 309 -4.09 -8.90 -33.54
CA VAL A 309 -4.59 -10.23 -33.17
C VAL A 309 -5.03 -10.93 -34.46
N ARG A 310 -4.50 -12.12 -34.70
CA ARG A 310 -4.94 -12.99 -35.79
C ARG A 310 -5.49 -14.29 -35.22
N ILE A 311 -6.71 -14.66 -35.59
CA ILE A 311 -7.33 -15.93 -35.19
C ILE A 311 -7.25 -16.88 -36.39
N ASP A 312 -6.50 -17.96 -36.23
CA ASP A 312 -6.23 -18.97 -37.24
C ASP A 312 -7.07 -20.23 -36.98
N ASP A 313 -7.39 -20.96 -38.05
CA ASP A 313 -8.09 -22.26 -38.01
C ASP A 313 -9.43 -22.26 -37.22
N ALA A 314 -10.15 -21.13 -37.27
CA ALA A 314 -11.40 -20.89 -36.54
C ALA A 314 -12.54 -20.43 -37.46
N ASP A 315 -13.36 -21.35 -37.97
CA ASP A 315 -14.49 -21.02 -38.87
C ASP A 315 -15.54 -20.10 -38.22
N TRP A 316 -15.60 -20.08 -36.89
CA TRP A 316 -16.48 -19.20 -36.13
C TRP A 316 -15.96 -17.76 -36.06
N ALA A 317 -14.66 -17.52 -36.27
CA ALA A 317 -14.07 -16.18 -36.27
C ALA A 317 -14.17 -15.55 -37.67
N THR A 318 -15.33 -14.99 -38.00
CA THR A 318 -15.56 -14.37 -39.33
C THR A 318 -14.69 -13.14 -39.59
N THR A 319 -14.11 -12.58 -38.53
CA THR A 319 -13.18 -11.46 -38.60
C THR A 319 -11.85 -11.86 -37.97
N PRO A 320 -11.01 -12.63 -38.69
CA PRO A 320 -9.82 -13.24 -38.11
C PRO A 320 -8.67 -12.25 -37.87
N ASP A 321 -8.60 -11.14 -38.60
CA ASP A 321 -7.52 -10.15 -38.50
C ASP A 321 -8.04 -8.86 -37.83
N ILE A 322 -7.57 -8.59 -36.60
CA ILE A 322 -8.04 -7.48 -35.75
C ILE A 322 -6.83 -6.64 -35.32
N PRO A 323 -6.63 -5.43 -35.88
CA PRO A 323 -5.60 -4.54 -35.43
C PRO A 323 -6.02 -3.80 -34.15
N LEU A 324 -5.08 -3.57 -33.23
CA LEU A 324 -5.36 -2.97 -31.92
C LEU A 324 -4.65 -1.62 -31.72
N ASN A 325 -5.32 -0.68 -31.07
CA ASN A 325 -4.78 0.63 -30.69
C ASN A 325 -3.84 0.51 -29.48
N PRO A 326 -2.73 1.29 -29.43
CA PRO A 326 -1.81 1.27 -28.29
C PRO A 326 -2.38 1.83 -26.98
N GLY A 327 -3.47 2.59 -27.03
CA GLY A 327 -4.10 3.19 -25.85
C GLY A 327 -5.22 2.34 -25.27
N LEU A 328 -6.41 2.93 -25.15
CA LEU A 328 -7.59 2.27 -24.60
C LEU A 328 -8.47 1.63 -25.68
N VAL A 329 -8.59 0.30 -25.65
CA VAL A 329 -9.48 -0.49 -26.50
C VAL A 329 -10.69 -0.94 -25.68
N ALA A 330 -11.88 -0.52 -26.08
CA ALA A 330 -13.15 -0.94 -25.47
C ALA A 330 -13.88 -1.94 -26.38
N ILE A 331 -14.18 -3.12 -25.86
CA ILE A 331 -14.93 -4.17 -26.54
C ILE A 331 -16.37 -4.15 -26.01
N ILE A 332 -17.31 -3.79 -26.87
CA ILE A 332 -18.74 -3.64 -26.55
C ILE A 332 -19.61 -4.54 -27.43
N GLY A 333 -20.88 -4.65 -27.08
CA GLY A 333 -21.84 -5.52 -27.78
C GLY A 333 -22.91 -6.08 -26.86
N ALA A 334 -23.96 -6.65 -27.45
CA ALA A 334 -25.07 -7.25 -26.71
C ALA A 334 -24.62 -8.46 -25.86
N ARG A 335 -25.49 -8.92 -24.96
CA ARG A 335 -25.21 -10.13 -24.17
C ARG A 335 -25.04 -11.33 -25.11
N GLY A 336 -23.95 -12.08 -24.94
CA GLY A 336 -23.63 -13.23 -25.80
C GLY A 336 -23.06 -12.90 -27.17
N SER A 337 -22.66 -11.64 -27.44
CA SER A 337 -22.18 -11.21 -28.76
C SER A 337 -20.71 -11.52 -29.06
N GLY A 338 -19.98 -12.18 -28.16
CA GLY A 338 -18.56 -12.53 -28.37
C GLY A 338 -17.55 -11.52 -27.81
N LYS A 339 -17.94 -10.64 -26.87
CA LYS A 339 -17.02 -9.69 -26.21
C LYS A 339 -15.90 -10.39 -25.41
N THR A 340 -16.28 -11.19 -24.41
CA THR A 340 -15.38 -12.02 -23.61
C THR A 340 -14.58 -12.99 -24.48
N ALA A 341 -15.15 -13.47 -25.60
CA ALA A 341 -14.42 -14.34 -26.52
C ALA A 341 -13.15 -13.66 -27.07
N LEU A 342 -13.23 -12.38 -27.47
CA LEU A 342 -12.05 -11.66 -27.94
C LEU A 342 -11.04 -11.41 -26.81
N ALA A 343 -11.51 -11.02 -25.62
CA ALA A 343 -10.62 -10.82 -24.47
C ALA A 343 -9.89 -12.10 -24.06
N ASP A 344 -10.59 -13.24 -24.01
CA ASP A 344 -10.00 -14.55 -23.71
C ASP A 344 -8.98 -14.96 -24.78
N VAL A 345 -9.29 -14.76 -26.06
CA VAL A 345 -8.36 -15.04 -27.18
C VAL A 345 -7.08 -14.23 -27.02
N ILE A 346 -7.18 -12.94 -26.67
CA ILE A 346 -6.01 -12.08 -26.43
C ILE A 346 -5.24 -12.57 -25.19
N ALA A 347 -5.95 -12.86 -24.09
CA ALA A 347 -5.33 -13.33 -22.86
C ALA A 347 -4.61 -14.68 -23.04
N ALA A 348 -5.18 -15.60 -23.83
CA ALA A 348 -4.55 -16.88 -24.19
C ALA A 348 -3.24 -16.65 -24.96
N GLY A 349 -3.25 -15.78 -25.98
CA GLY A 349 -2.04 -15.43 -26.74
C GLY A 349 -0.95 -14.74 -25.91
N CYS A 350 -1.31 -14.18 -24.77
CA CYS A 350 -0.39 -13.56 -23.81
C CYS A 350 0.10 -14.49 -22.70
N ASP A 351 -0.28 -15.78 -22.71
CA ASP A 351 -0.06 -16.71 -21.59
C ASP A 351 -0.61 -16.15 -20.25
N ALA A 352 -1.72 -15.39 -20.30
CA ALA A 352 -2.27 -14.66 -19.16
C ALA A 352 -3.47 -15.36 -18.49
N ILE A 353 -3.97 -16.46 -19.06
CA ILE A 353 -5.03 -17.29 -18.46
C ILE A 353 -4.39 -18.27 -17.47
N THR A 354 -4.82 -18.22 -16.22
CA THR A 354 -4.32 -19.08 -15.13
C THR A 354 -4.68 -20.55 -15.36
N PRO A 355 -3.95 -21.50 -14.74
CA PRO A 355 -4.32 -22.93 -14.78
C PRO A 355 -5.76 -23.19 -14.34
N SER A 356 -6.21 -22.52 -13.26
CA SER A 356 -7.60 -22.59 -12.78
C SER A 356 -8.62 -22.06 -13.80
N GLY A 357 -8.24 -21.09 -14.63
CA GLY A 357 -9.08 -20.56 -15.70
C GLY A 357 -9.30 -21.57 -16.83
N TRP A 358 -8.28 -22.34 -17.17
CA TRP A 358 -8.38 -23.41 -18.19
C TRP A 358 -9.14 -24.65 -17.71
N ASP A 359 -9.03 -24.98 -16.42
CA ASP A 359 -9.64 -26.16 -15.80
C ASP A 359 -11.06 -25.89 -15.23
N ALA A 360 -11.58 -24.68 -15.40
CA ALA A 360 -12.91 -24.30 -14.92
C ALA A 360 -14.03 -25.11 -15.60
N ASP A 361 -15.10 -25.42 -14.85
CA ASP A 361 -16.23 -26.22 -15.35
C ASP A 361 -16.88 -25.59 -16.60
N GLU A 362 -16.93 -26.35 -17.69
CA GLU A 362 -17.49 -25.94 -18.99
C GLU A 362 -18.95 -25.46 -18.91
N ASN A 363 -19.70 -25.78 -17.85
CA ASN A 363 -21.11 -25.38 -17.69
C ASN A 363 -21.29 -24.12 -16.84
N ILE A 364 -20.27 -23.71 -16.08
CA ILE A 364 -20.37 -22.65 -15.06
C ILE A 364 -19.37 -21.52 -15.32
N SER A 365 -18.25 -21.81 -15.98
CA SER A 365 -17.18 -20.84 -16.22
C SER A 365 -17.66 -19.63 -17.03
N PRO A 366 -17.35 -18.38 -16.62
CA PRO A 366 -17.63 -17.20 -17.43
C PRO A 366 -16.70 -17.10 -18.65
N SER A 367 -15.54 -17.78 -18.65
CA SER A 367 -14.64 -17.81 -19.80
C SER A 367 -15.33 -18.42 -21.03
N PHE A 368 -15.14 -17.78 -22.18
CA PHE A 368 -15.54 -18.33 -23.46
C PHE A 368 -14.71 -19.56 -23.81
N LEU A 369 -13.38 -19.50 -23.69
CA LEU A 369 -12.49 -20.60 -24.11
C LEU A 369 -12.74 -21.88 -23.30
N ALA A 370 -12.96 -21.75 -21.99
CA ALA A 370 -13.32 -22.89 -21.14
C ALA A 370 -14.65 -23.54 -21.60
N ARG A 371 -15.71 -22.73 -21.84
CA ARG A 371 -17.02 -23.24 -22.28
C ARG A 371 -17.00 -23.81 -23.70
N ALA A 372 -16.21 -23.22 -24.58
CA ALA A 372 -16.15 -23.57 -26.00
C ALA A 372 -15.12 -24.68 -26.31
N ARG A 373 -14.35 -25.16 -25.32
CA ARG A 373 -13.19 -26.04 -25.50
C ARG A 373 -13.39 -27.20 -26.48
N ARG A 374 -14.52 -27.91 -26.40
CA ARG A 374 -14.84 -29.04 -27.28
C ARG A 374 -15.18 -28.67 -28.73
N LEU A 375 -15.49 -27.39 -28.97
CA LEU A 375 -15.91 -26.83 -30.24
C LEU A 375 -14.83 -25.91 -30.86
N ILE A 376 -13.77 -25.59 -30.12
CA ILE A 376 -12.65 -24.75 -30.59
C ILE A 376 -11.82 -25.47 -31.64
N GLY A 377 -11.63 -26.79 -31.51
CA GLY A 377 -10.81 -27.57 -32.43
C GLY A 377 -9.33 -27.15 -32.41
N ASP A 378 -8.71 -27.08 -33.58
CA ASP A 378 -7.29 -26.72 -33.76
C ASP A 378 -7.05 -25.20 -33.82
N ALA A 379 -8.06 -24.38 -33.47
CA ALA A 379 -7.98 -22.94 -33.56
C ALA A 379 -6.83 -22.37 -32.72
N ALA A 380 -6.12 -21.40 -33.28
CA ALA A 380 -4.99 -20.73 -32.65
C ALA A 380 -5.11 -19.21 -32.74
N THR A 381 -4.35 -18.51 -31.92
CA THR A 381 -4.22 -17.05 -31.96
C THR A 381 -2.77 -16.66 -32.14
N THR A 382 -2.52 -15.76 -33.09
CA THR A 382 -1.22 -15.14 -33.34
C THR A 382 -1.29 -13.66 -32.96
N LEU A 383 -0.54 -13.26 -31.92
CA LEU A 383 -0.40 -11.88 -31.51
C LEU A 383 0.86 -11.26 -32.12
N THR A 384 0.72 -10.06 -32.69
CA THR A 384 1.85 -9.21 -33.09
C THR A 384 1.99 -8.08 -32.09
N TRP A 385 3.21 -7.84 -31.62
CA TRP A 385 3.56 -6.75 -30.73
C TRP A 385 3.97 -5.51 -31.53
N GLY A 386 3.81 -4.30 -30.98
CA GLY A 386 4.20 -3.05 -31.63
C GLY A 386 5.69 -2.98 -31.99
N GLY A 387 6.55 -3.72 -31.27
CA GLY A 387 7.96 -3.91 -31.60
C GLY A 387 8.24 -4.92 -32.73
N GLY A 388 7.21 -5.53 -33.31
CA GLY A 388 7.32 -6.49 -34.42
C GLY A 388 7.46 -7.96 -34.04
N ALA A 389 7.63 -8.27 -32.75
CA ALA A 389 7.64 -9.66 -32.28
C ALA A 389 6.27 -10.32 -32.48
N THR A 390 6.24 -11.62 -32.76
CA THR A 390 5.01 -12.41 -32.90
C THR A 390 5.01 -13.62 -31.97
N VAL A 391 3.84 -14.02 -31.50
CA VAL A 391 3.65 -15.21 -30.67
C VAL A 391 2.35 -15.90 -31.07
N THR A 392 2.39 -17.23 -31.20
CA THR A 392 1.23 -18.05 -31.52
C THR A 392 0.94 -19.02 -30.37
N ARG A 393 -0.34 -19.18 -30.02
CA ARG A 393 -0.84 -20.09 -28.99
C ARG A 393 -2.11 -20.80 -29.42
N ALA A 394 -2.29 -22.04 -28.96
CA ALA A 394 -3.52 -22.77 -29.16
C ALA A 394 -4.65 -22.22 -28.26
N LEU A 395 -5.88 -22.20 -28.77
CA LEU A 395 -7.04 -21.69 -28.02
C LEU A 395 -7.71 -22.75 -27.13
N ASP A 396 -7.28 -24.01 -27.21
CA ASP A 396 -7.76 -25.12 -26.38
C ASP A 396 -6.97 -25.33 -25.07
N GLY A 397 -5.92 -24.52 -24.88
CA GLY A 397 -5.02 -24.55 -23.73
C GLY A 397 -3.97 -25.67 -23.77
N SER A 398 -3.81 -26.38 -24.89
CA SER A 398 -2.90 -27.51 -25.02
C SER A 398 -1.41 -27.14 -24.87
N ASP A 399 -1.04 -25.90 -25.19
CA ASP A 399 0.32 -25.35 -25.08
C ASP A 399 0.48 -24.29 -23.97
N ALA A 400 -0.54 -24.11 -23.12
CA ALA A 400 -0.56 -23.12 -22.05
C ALA A 400 0.22 -23.59 -20.79
N ASN A 401 0.66 -22.62 -19.97
CA ASN A 401 1.20 -22.83 -18.62
C ASN A 401 2.42 -23.79 -18.51
N GLY A 402 3.22 -23.91 -19.58
CA GLY A 402 4.48 -24.66 -19.51
C GLY A 402 5.49 -24.03 -18.54
N HIS A 403 6.50 -24.78 -18.09
CA HIS A 403 7.52 -24.27 -17.14
C HIS A 403 8.31 -23.03 -17.59
N MET A 404 8.22 -22.65 -18.87
CA MET A 404 8.82 -21.43 -19.42
C MET A 404 7.78 -20.35 -19.82
N SER A 405 6.50 -20.51 -19.48
CA SER A 405 5.47 -19.52 -19.78
C SER A 405 5.67 -18.26 -18.93
N PHE A 406 5.65 -17.10 -19.59
CA PHE A 406 5.73 -15.80 -18.92
C PHE A 406 4.52 -14.96 -19.32
N PRO A 407 3.59 -14.66 -18.41
CA PRO A 407 2.42 -13.84 -18.71
C PRO A 407 2.83 -12.46 -19.20
N ARG A 408 2.52 -12.18 -20.47
CA ARG A 408 2.84 -10.91 -21.13
C ARG A 408 1.74 -9.85 -21.01
N ALA A 409 0.63 -10.18 -20.37
CA ALA A 409 -0.46 -9.27 -20.04
C ALA A 409 -0.99 -9.57 -18.64
N ARG A 410 -1.64 -8.58 -18.01
CA ARG A 410 -2.42 -8.75 -16.78
C ARG A 410 -3.88 -8.91 -17.17
N TYR A 411 -4.46 -10.10 -16.95
CA TYR A 411 -5.85 -10.38 -17.26
C TYR A 411 -6.71 -10.45 -16.00
N LEU A 412 -7.57 -9.45 -15.82
CA LEU A 412 -8.61 -9.39 -14.80
C LEU A 412 -9.90 -9.97 -15.39
N SER A 413 -10.02 -11.30 -15.38
CA SER A 413 -11.24 -11.97 -15.82
C SER A 413 -12.41 -11.65 -14.88
N GLN A 414 -13.65 -11.76 -15.39
CA GLN A 414 -14.84 -11.57 -14.58
C GLN A 414 -14.84 -12.45 -13.32
N GLN A 415 -14.50 -13.75 -13.47
CA GLN A 415 -14.42 -14.69 -12.35
C GLN A 415 -13.39 -14.25 -11.31
N PHE A 416 -12.20 -13.83 -11.76
CA PHE A 416 -11.13 -13.41 -10.88
C PHE A 416 -11.54 -12.20 -10.04
N VAL A 417 -12.18 -11.21 -10.67
CA VAL A 417 -12.70 -10.02 -9.98
C VAL A 417 -13.79 -10.41 -8.96
N GLU A 418 -14.72 -11.27 -9.34
CA GLU A 418 -15.79 -11.76 -8.44
C GLU A 418 -15.24 -12.52 -7.23
N GLU A 419 -14.25 -13.40 -7.45
CA GLU A 419 -13.59 -14.19 -6.39
C GLU A 419 -12.92 -13.26 -5.37
N LEU A 420 -12.11 -12.30 -5.84
CA LEU A 420 -11.43 -11.31 -5.00
C LEU A 420 -12.41 -10.37 -4.26
N CYS A 421 -13.56 -10.07 -4.87
CA CYS A 421 -14.58 -9.22 -4.28
C CYS A 421 -15.55 -9.98 -3.36
N SER A 422 -15.48 -11.32 -3.32
CA SER A 422 -16.44 -12.14 -2.56
C SER A 422 -16.26 -12.04 -1.04
N ALA A 423 -17.38 -11.97 -0.31
CA ALA A 423 -17.38 -11.88 1.16
C ALA A 423 -17.31 -13.24 1.87
N LYS A 424 -17.29 -14.37 1.12
CA LYS A 424 -17.64 -15.70 1.63
C LYS A 424 -16.49 -16.54 2.22
N GLY A 425 -15.26 -16.05 2.33
CA GLY A 425 -14.29 -16.73 3.21
C GLY A 425 -12.81 -16.66 2.88
N VAL A 426 -12.35 -15.84 1.93
CA VAL A 426 -10.92 -15.57 1.77
C VAL A 426 -10.75 -14.07 1.65
N SER A 427 -10.66 -13.39 2.80
CA SER A 427 -10.23 -11.99 2.83
C SER A 427 -8.80 -11.78 2.32
N ASP A 428 -8.09 -12.88 2.04
CA ASP A 428 -6.66 -12.88 1.75
C ASP A 428 -6.38 -12.47 0.31
N GLY A 429 -7.15 -12.88 -0.71
CA GLY A 429 -6.77 -12.60 -2.11
C GLY A 429 -6.62 -11.11 -2.48
N LEU A 430 -7.53 -10.25 -2.01
CA LEU A 430 -7.39 -8.80 -2.22
C LEU A 430 -6.25 -8.19 -1.36
N VAL A 431 -6.00 -8.77 -0.19
CA VAL A 431 -4.88 -8.37 0.66
C VAL A 431 -3.55 -8.79 0.05
N ASP A 432 -3.46 -10.00 -0.51
CA ASP A 432 -2.29 -10.53 -1.22
C ASP A 432 -1.97 -9.66 -2.44
N GLU A 433 -2.99 -9.18 -3.16
CA GLU A 433 -2.81 -8.24 -4.27
C GLU A 433 -2.25 -6.90 -3.79
N ILE A 434 -2.70 -6.42 -2.63
CA ILE A 434 -2.16 -5.20 -2.03
C ILE A 434 -0.72 -5.41 -1.57
N GLU A 435 -0.44 -6.53 -0.89
CA GLU A 435 0.91 -6.92 -0.48
C GLU A 435 1.85 -7.05 -1.69
N ARG A 436 1.39 -7.61 -2.82
CA ARG A 436 2.12 -7.62 -4.10
C ARG A 436 2.46 -6.22 -4.57
N VAL A 437 1.47 -5.33 -4.65
CA VAL A 437 1.67 -3.94 -5.11
C VAL A 437 2.61 -3.18 -4.18
N ILE A 438 2.52 -3.41 -2.86
CA ILE A 438 3.45 -2.82 -1.88
C ILE A 438 4.87 -3.34 -2.13
N PHE A 439 5.04 -4.64 -2.28
CA PHE A 439 6.34 -5.24 -2.57
C PHE A 439 6.94 -4.69 -3.86
N GLU A 440 6.13 -4.57 -4.93
CA GLU A 440 6.54 -3.99 -6.20
C GLU A 440 6.87 -2.50 -6.11
N SER A 441 6.29 -1.78 -5.15
CA SER A 441 6.58 -0.37 -4.91
C SER A 441 7.96 -0.10 -4.31
N HIS A 442 8.60 -1.10 -3.68
CA HIS A 442 9.97 -1.01 -3.17
C HIS A 442 10.98 -1.14 -4.31
N SER A 443 12.08 -0.39 -4.22
CA SER A 443 13.20 -0.54 -5.15
C SER A 443 13.81 -1.94 -5.01
N GLN A 444 14.55 -2.41 -6.02
CA GLN A 444 15.19 -3.73 -5.94
C GLN A 444 16.17 -3.83 -4.74
N ASP A 445 16.84 -2.73 -4.40
CA ASP A 445 17.75 -2.66 -3.27
C ASP A 445 17.00 -2.74 -1.93
N ASP A 446 15.84 -2.08 -1.83
CA ASP A 446 15.01 -2.06 -0.61
C ASP A 446 14.28 -3.39 -0.35
N ARG A 447 14.19 -4.27 -1.35
CA ARG A 447 13.56 -5.59 -1.20
C ARG A 447 14.46 -6.60 -0.47
N GLU A 448 15.72 -6.26 -0.19
CA GLU A 448 16.67 -7.12 0.54
C GLU A 448 16.74 -8.58 0.04
N TRP A 449 16.57 -8.78 -1.27
CA TRP A 449 16.51 -10.10 -1.94
C TRP A 449 15.34 -11.00 -1.54
N ALA A 450 14.33 -10.48 -0.84
CA ALA A 450 13.07 -11.18 -0.62
C ALA A 450 12.37 -11.51 -1.96
N LEU A 451 11.68 -12.64 -2.01
CA LEU A 451 10.93 -13.10 -3.19
C LEU A 451 9.51 -12.52 -3.23
N ASP A 452 8.94 -12.24 -2.07
CA ASP A 452 7.60 -11.70 -1.89
C ASP A 452 7.52 -10.78 -0.65
N PHE A 453 6.35 -10.18 -0.46
CA PHE A 453 6.10 -9.30 0.68
C PHE A 453 6.18 -10.02 2.02
N ALA A 454 5.77 -11.29 2.09
CA ALA A 454 5.74 -12.05 3.33
C ALA A 454 7.16 -12.31 3.84
N GLU A 455 8.08 -12.66 2.94
CA GLU A 455 9.50 -12.81 3.24
C GLU A 455 10.13 -11.47 3.65
N LEU A 456 9.87 -10.39 2.92
CA LEU A 456 10.37 -9.05 3.26
C LEU A 456 9.88 -8.61 4.65
N ARG A 457 8.61 -8.85 4.96
CA ARG A 457 8.02 -8.58 6.28
C ARG A 457 8.74 -9.36 7.37
N GLU A 458 8.91 -10.67 7.19
CA GLU A 458 9.58 -11.53 8.17
C GLU A 458 11.03 -11.08 8.42
N GLN A 459 11.79 -10.75 7.37
CA GLN A 459 13.16 -10.24 7.49
C GLN A 459 13.23 -8.97 8.35
N GLN A 460 12.28 -8.05 8.20
CA GLN A 460 12.26 -6.78 8.95
C GLN A 460 11.69 -6.91 10.38
N THR A 461 10.73 -7.81 10.63
CA THR A 461 10.02 -7.91 11.92
C THR A 461 10.57 -8.98 12.87
N SER A 462 11.19 -10.04 12.35
CA SER A 462 11.60 -11.23 13.14
C SER A 462 12.47 -10.89 14.35
N ARG A 463 13.42 -9.96 14.22
CA ARG A 463 14.30 -9.54 15.32
C ARG A 463 13.53 -8.97 16.52
N PHE A 464 12.41 -8.29 16.27
CA PHE A 464 11.58 -7.67 17.29
C PHE A 464 10.63 -8.69 17.94
N GLN A 465 10.09 -9.61 17.14
CA GLN A 465 9.31 -10.75 17.65
C GLN A 465 10.17 -11.62 18.59
N GLN A 466 11.41 -11.93 18.20
CA GLN A 466 12.36 -12.65 19.06
C GLN A 466 12.76 -11.85 20.31
N ALA A 467 12.85 -10.51 20.23
CA ALA A 467 13.07 -9.68 21.41
C ALA A 467 11.89 -9.76 22.37
N ARG A 468 10.66 -9.66 21.85
CA ARG A 468 9.42 -9.82 22.62
C ARG A 468 9.36 -11.16 23.33
N GLU A 469 9.60 -12.27 22.63
CA GLU A 469 9.58 -13.62 23.22
C GLU A 469 10.58 -13.77 24.37
N ARG A 470 11.81 -13.27 24.20
CA ARG A 470 12.84 -13.31 25.25
C ARG A 470 12.43 -12.55 26.50
N GLU A 471 11.90 -11.34 26.34
CA GLU A 471 11.47 -10.53 27.48
C GLU A 471 10.20 -11.09 28.15
N VAL A 472 9.27 -11.69 27.39
CA VAL A 472 8.10 -12.40 27.95
C VAL A 472 8.54 -13.59 28.79
N GLN A 473 9.53 -14.37 28.33
CA GLN A 473 10.09 -15.46 29.14
C GLN A 473 10.77 -14.94 30.41
N ALA A 474 11.51 -13.82 30.32
CA ALA A 474 12.13 -13.20 31.49
C ALA A 474 11.08 -12.74 32.52
N ILE A 475 9.94 -12.19 32.08
CA ILE A 475 8.81 -11.84 32.97
C ILE A 475 8.28 -13.09 33.69
N ALA A 476 8.15 -14.21 32.99
CA ALA A 476 7.68 -15.46 33.59
C ALA A 476 8.64 -15.92 34.69
N ASP A 477 9.95 -15.92 34.42
CA ASP A 477 10.99 -16.33 35.36
C ASP A 477 11.07 -15.39 36.58
N ILE A 478 10.99 -14.08 36.37
CA ILE A 478 10.98 -13.09 37.47
C ILE A 478 9.70 -13.25 38.30
N SER A 479 8.56 -13.49 37.68
CA SER A 479 7.28 -13.73 38.39
C SER A 479 7.36 -14.97 39.28
N ASP A 480 8.04 -16.02 38.83
CA ASP A 480 8.29 -17.24 39.62
C ASP A 480 9.18 -16.97 40.85
N ARG A 481 10.21 -16.14 40.67
CA ARG A 481 11.09 -15.69 41.77
C ARG A 481 10.34 -14.83 42.78
N ILE A 482 9.49 -13.90 42.31
CA ILE A 482 8.62 -13.07 43.17
C ILE A 482 7.70 -13.96 44.02
N ALA A 483 7.07 -14.97 43.41
CA ALA A 483 6.20 -15.91 44.13
C ALA A 483 6.96 -16.67 45.23
N THR A 484 8.20 -17.07 44.96
CA THR A 484 9.07 -17.75 45.94
C THR A 484 9.43 -16.83 47.11
N GLU A 485 9.75 -15.56 46.86
CA GLU A 485 10.06 -14.60 47.93
C GLU A 485 8.80 -14.21 48.73
N PHE A 486 7.63 -14.13 48.09
CA PHE A 486 6.36 -13.92 48.77
C PHE A 486 6.03 -15.06 49.76
N GLU A 487 6.31 -16.32 49.38
CA GLU A 487 6.15 -17.48 50.26
C GLU A 487 7.04 -17.37 51.50
N LYS A 488 8.32 -17.03 51.33
CA LYS A 488 9.26 -16.83 52.44
C LYS A 488 8.77 -15.75 53.41
N GLU A 489 8.24 -14.63 52.91
CA GLU A 489 7.67 -13.57 53.74
C GLU A 489 6.50 -14.08 54.61
N SER A 490 5.63 -14.92 54.05
CA SER A 490 4.50 -15.50 54.81
C SER A 490 4.95 -16.42 55.96
N LEU A 491 6.14 -17.00 55.87
CA LEU A 491 6.70 -17.88 56.90
C LEU A 491 7.28 -17.11 58.11
N VAL A 492 7.52 -15.80 58.01
CA VAL A 492 8.18 -15.00 59.06
C VAL A 492 7.45 -15.13 60.40
N ALA A 493 6.12 -15.01 60.42
CA ALA A 493 5.35 -15.09 61.66
C ALA A 493 5.43 -16.49 62.31
N SER A 494 5.27 -17.55 61.50
CA SER A 494 5.35 -18.94 61.95
C SER A 494 6.76 -19.29 62.45
N LEU A 495 7.80 -18.90 61.71
CA LEU A 495 9.19 -19.12 62.09
C LEU A 495 9.56 -18.34 63.35
N THR A 496 9.09 -17.10 63.50
CA THR A 496 9.28 -16.30 64.73
C THR A 496 8.66 -17.01 65.94
N LYS A 497 7.45 -17.55 65.79
CA LYS A 497 6.78 -18.34 66.83
C LYS A 497 7.58 -19.61 67.17
N GLN A 498 7.97 -20.40 66.16
CA GLN A 498 8.75 -21.62 66.35
C GLN A 498 10.11 -21.36 67.02
N VAL A 499 10.81 -20.29 66.64
CA VAL A 499 12.05 -19.83 67.28
C VAL A 499 11.79 -19.48 68.74
N GLY A 500 10.71 -18.76 69.05
CA GLY A 500 10.32 -18.44 70.43
C GLY A 500 9.98 -19.69 71.28
N GLU A 501 9.20 -20.62 70.73
CA GLU A 501 8.85 -21.89 71.39
C GLU A 501 10.08 -22.76 71.62
N LYS A 502 10.99 -22.86 70.65
CA LYS A 502 12.27 -23.58 70.82
C LYS A 502 13.15 -22.94 71.89
N LYS A 503 13.28 -21.60 71.92
CA LYS A 503 14.01 -20.88 72.97
C LYS A 503 13.45 -21.20 74.36
N LYS A 504 12.12 -21.24 74.50
CA LYS A 504 11.46 -21.62 75.75
C LYS A 504 11.72 -23.08 76.13
N LEU A 505 11.59 -24.01 75.18
CA LEU A 505 11.86 -25.44 75.42
C LEU A 505 13.32 -25.69 75.87
N ILE A 506 14.28 -24.99 75.25
CA ILE A 506 15.69 -25.04 75.65
C ILE A 506 15.87 -24.50 77.07
N ALA A 507 15.19 -23.40 77.43
CA ALA A 507 15.23 -22.84 78.77
C ALA A 507 14.63 -23.80 79.81
N ASP A 508 13.51 -24.46 79.51
CA ASP A 508 12.87 -25.45 80.37
C ASP A 508 13.78 -26.66 80.60
N TYR A 509 14.36 -27.25 79.54
CA TYR A 509 15.33 -28.33 79.67
C TYR A 509 16.59 -27.91 80.44
N THR A 510 17.03 -26.66 80.29
CA THR A 510 18.17 -26.12 81.04
C THR A 510 17.84 -26.01 82.54
N ALA A 511 16.62 -25.59 82.89
CA ALA A 511 16.15 -25.53 84.27
C ALA A 511 15.98 -26.92 84.90
N ASP A 512 15.43 -27.89 84.16
CA ASP A 512 15.30 -29.27 84.62
C ASP A 512 16.66 -29.93 84.84
N ARG A 513 17.62 -29.69 83.93
CA ARG A 513 19.01 -30.15 84.11
C ARG A 513 19.64 -29.55 85.37
N ALA A 514 19.36 -28.29 85.70
CA ALA A 514 19.87 -27.63 86.90
C ALA A 514 19.30 -28.20 88.21
N ARG A 515 18.11 -28.83 88.19
CA ARG A 515 17.50 -29.48 89.36
C ARG A 515 18.14 -30.83 89.72
N LEU A 516 18.87 -31.45 88.80
CA LEU A 516 19.53 -32.75 88.98
C LEU A 516 20.92 -32.64 89.66
N VAL A 517 21.33 -31.45 90.07
CA VAL A 517 22.64 -31.18 90.68
C VAL A 517 22.65 -31.58 92.17
N VAL A 518 23.57 -32.46 92.55
CA VAL A 518 23.72 -33.00 93.92
C VAL A 518 24.71 -32.16 94.74
N ARG A 519 24.41 -31.92 96.03
CA ARG A 519 25.30 -31.20 96.97
C ARG A 519 26.68 -31.85 97.04
N GLY A 520 27.75 -31.10 96.75
CA GLY A 520 29.14 -31.54 96.70
C GLY A 520 29.73 -31.75 95.29
N THR A 521 28.92 -31.55 94.23
CA THR A 521 29.35 -31.71 92.81
C THR A 521 29.20 -30.43 91.99
N GLU A 522 28.89 -29.30 92.63
CA GLU A 522 28.55 -28.03 91.98
C GLU A 522 29.69 -27.50 91.09
N ALA A 523 30.95 -27.67 91.51
CA ALA A 523 32.12 -27.23 90.75
C ALA A 523 32.30 -28.05 89.45
N GLN A 524 32.12 -29.37 89.51
CA GLN A 524 32.21 -30.27 88.36
C GLN A 524 31.08 -30.01 87.36
N VAL A 525 29.86 -29.76 87.85
CA VAL A 525 28.69 -29.43 87.01
C VAL A 525 28.85 -28.05 86.34
N ALA A 526 29.34 -27.04 87.06
CA ALA A 526 29.61 -25.73 86.49
C ALA A 526 30.68 -25.81 85.38
N ARG A 527 31.74 -26.58 85.61
CA ARG A 527 32.80 -26.81 84.60
C ARG A 527 32.29 -27.59 83.40
N HIS A 528 31.49 -28.64 83.59
CA HIS A 528 30.88 -29.37 82.47
C HIS A 528 29.92 -28.50 81.67
N THR A 529 29.13 -27.64 82.32
CA THR A 529 28.25 -26.70 81.64
C THR A 529 29.05 -25.75 80.74
N GLN A 530 30.15 -25.19 81.26
CA GLN A 530 31.08 -24.34 80.48
C GLN A 530 31.68 -25.07 79.27
N LEU A 531 32.12 -26.32 79.46
CA LEU A 531 32.67 -27.16 78.40
C LEU A 531 31.59 -27.56 77.37
N SER A 532 30.37 -27.85 77.82
CA SER A 532 29.22 -28.17 76.98
C SER A 532 28.82 -27.02 76.07
N GLU A 533 28.82 -25.79 76.58
CA GLU A 533 28.54 -24.59 75.78
C GLU A 533 29.61 -24.36 74.71
N ALA A 534 30.89 -24.54 75.07
CA ALA A 534 31.99 -24.44 74.12
C ALA A 534 31.96 -25.56 73.06
N ALA A 535 31.72 -26.80 73.47
CA ALA A 535 31.55 -27.95 72.57
C ALA A 535 30.39 -27.73 71.60
N GLN A 536 29.27 -27.15 72.07
CA GLN A 536 28.13 -26.85 71.23
C GLN A 536 28.43 -25.77 70.19
N LYS A 537 29.13 -24.69 70.58
CA LYS A 537 29.61 -23.67 69.63
C LYS A 537 30.49 -24.27 68.55
N LEU A 538 31.46 -25.11 68.92
CA LEU A 538 32.33 -25.80 67.97
C LEU A 538 31.56 -26.75 67.04
N ARG A 539 30.61 -27.54 67.58
CA ARG A 539 29.74 -28.43 66.78
C ARG A 539 28.93 -27.64 65.75
N SER A 540 28.38 -26.49 66.14
CA SER A 540 27.68 -25.56 65.25
C SER A 540 28.58 -25.03 64.13
N THR A 541 29.78 -24.55 64.48
CA THR A 541 30.75 -24.07 63.49
C THR A 541 31.19 -25.16 62.52
N ILE A 542 31.45 -26.38 63.01
CA ILE A 542 31.77 -27.55 62.18
C ILE A 542 30.62 -27.89 61.24
N GLN A 543 29.37 -27.86 61.72
CA GLN A 543 28.18 -28.10 60.90
C GLN A 543 28.05 -27.04 59.79
N ASN A 544 28.33 -25.76 60.09
CA ASN A 544 28.31 -24.68 59.10
C ASN A 544 29.35 -24.87 57.99
N PHE A 545 30.60 -25.21 58.34
CA PHE A 545 31.62 -25.55 57.34
C PHE A 545 31.23 -26.81 56.55
N GLY A 546 30.60 -27.81 57.19
CA GLY A 546 30.06 -28.99 56.52
C GLY A 546 28.96 -28.67 55.51
N ASN A 547 28.10 -27.70 55.80
CA ASN A 547 27.11 -27.19 54.86
C ASN A 547 27.76 -26.46 53.69
N GLN A 548 28.70 -25.54 53.97
CA GLN A 548 29.45 -24.82 52.93
C GLN A 548 30.17 -25.79 51.98
N ARG A 549 30.84 -26.80 52.53
CA ARG A 549 31.47 -27.87 51.76
C ARG A 549 30.49 -28.56 50.82
N ARG A 550 29.30 -28.95 51.30
CA ARG A 550 28.26 -29.58 50.47
C ARG A 550 27.79 -28.66 49.35
N THR A 551 27.61 -27.37 49.64
CA THR A 551 27.26 -26.35 48.62
C THR A 551 28.34 -26.22 47.56
N PHE A 552 29.63 -26.17 47.94
CA PHE A 552 30.73 -26.10 46.98
C PHE A 552 30.80 -27.32 46.06
N VAL A 553 30.53 -28.52 46.59
CA VAL A 553 30.46 -29.75 45.78
C VAL A 553 29.28 -29.69 44.80
N ALA A 554 28.09 -29.27 45.24
CA ALA A 554 26.94 -29.11 44.35
C ALA A 554 27.22 -28.11 43.21
N LEU A 555 27.91 -27.00 43.51
CA LEU A 555 28.34 -26.04 42.49
C LEU A 555 29.35 -26.64 41.49
N GLN A 556 30.23 -27.56 41.92
CA GLN A 556 31.13 -28.27 40.98
C GLN A 556 30.34 -29.12 39.98
N ASP A 557 29.30 -29.81 40.44
CA ASP A 557 28.43 -30.62 39.58
C ASP A 557 27.65 -29.75 38.58
N GLU A 558 27.14 -28.59 39.03
CA GLU A 558 26.44 -27.61 38.20
C GLU A 558 27.35 -27.03 37.10
N VAL A 559 28.56 -26.58 37.46
CA VAL A 559 29.57 -26.09 36.50
C VAL A 559 29.90 -27.15 35.45
N ARG A 560 30.04 -28.42 35.87
CA ARG A 560 30.30 -29.54 34.96
C ARG A 560 29.13 -29.77 34.00
N SER A 561 27.90 -29.76 34.51
CA SER A 561 26.69 -29.93 33.70
C SER A 561 26.53 -28.81 32.66
N MET A 562 26.72 -27.55 33.08
CA MET A 562 26.60 -26.38 32.21
C MET A 562 27.62 -26.43 31.07
N ARG A 563 28.87 -26.80 31.34
CA ARG A 563 29.89 -26.93 30.29
C ARG A 563 29.65 -28.12 29.36
N ALA A 564 29.17 -29.25 29.89
CA ALA A 564 28.95 -30.47 29.10
C ALA A 564 27.72 -30.39 28.20
N THR A 565 26.66 -29.73 28.66
CA THR A 565 25.35 -29.76 28.00
C THR A 565 24.72 -28.38 27.81
N GLY A 566 24.70 -27.54 28.84
CA GLY A 566 24.02 -26.24 28.81
C GLY A 566 24.59 -25.26 27.77
N SER A 567 25.84 -24.80 27.95
CA SER A 567 26.46 -23.84 27.03
C SER A 567 26.52 -24.34 25.57
N PRO A 568 26.87 -25.62 25.28
CA PRO A 568 26.85 -26.13 23.90
C PRO A 568 25.44 -26.17 23.27
N GLU A 569 24.39 -26.50 24.05
CA GLU A 569 23.02 -26.46 23.55
C GLU A 569 22.56 -25.03 23.24
N MET A 570 22.86 -24.07 24.12
CA MET A 570 22.56 -22.66 23.88
C MET A 570 23.26 -22.13 22.62
N LEU A 571 24.51 -22.55 22.38
CA LEU A 571 25.23 -22.22 21.16
C LEU A 571 24.57 -22.85 19.91
N ARG A 572 24.16 -24.12 19.99
CA ARG A 572 23.44 -24.79 18.88
C ARG A 572 22.11 -24.09 18.55
N GLN A 573 21.38 -23.63 19.57
CA GLN A 573 20.15 -22.86 19.36
C GLN A 573 20.41 -21.47 18.78
N ALA A 574 21.53 -20.83 19.12
CA ALA A 574 21.95 -19.58 18.46
C ALA A 574 22.32 -19.81 16.99
N GLN A 575 23.07 -20.87 16.69
CA GLN A 575 23.42 -21.27 15.32
C GLN A 575 22.17 -21.55 14.47
N ALA A 576 21.21 -22.31 15.01
CA ALA A 576 19.98 -22.65 14.30
C ALA A 576 19.11 -21.43 13.98
N ARG A 577 19.12 -20.40 14.83
CA ARG A 577 18.38 -19.14 14.60
C ARG A 577 19.09 -18.17 13.64
N HIS A 578 20.39 -18.37 13.39
CA HIS A 578 21.23 -17.46 12.61
C HIS A 578 22.03 -18.21 11.53
N THR A 579 21.36 -19.08 10.78
CA THR A 579 21.98 -19.90 9.72
C THR A 579 22.67 -19.07 8.64
N ASN A 580 22.16 -17.87 8.36
CA ASN A 580 22.69 -16.96 7.34
C ASN A 580 23.78 -16.01 7.85
N SER A 581 24.33 -16.23 9.05
CA SER A 581 25.33 -15.34 9.64
C SER A 581 26.68 -15.33 8.88
N GLY A 582 26.95 -16.36 8.09
CA GLY A 582 28.25 -16.56 7.44
C GLY A 582 29.40 -16.87 8.41
N LEU A 583 29.12 -17.04 9.70
CA LEU A 583 30.13 -17.32 10.71
C LEU A 583 30.63 -18.75 10.58
N ASN A 584 31.95 -18.92 10.58
CA ASN A 584 32.58 -20.23 10.61
C ASN A 584 32.56 -20.83 12.02
N ALA A 585 32.95 -22.09 12.16
CA ALA A 585 32.96 -22.80 13.44
C ALA A 585 33.81 -22.09 14.52
N THR A 586 34.92 -21.46 14.13
CA THR A 586 35.82 -20.75 15.05
C THR A 586 35.17 -19.47 15.58
N GLN A 587 34.48 -18.73 14.71
CA GLN A 587 33.75 -17.52 15.11
C GLN A 587 32.53 -17.87 15.98
N TRP A 588 31.84 -18.97 15.69
CA TRP A 588 30.76 -19.45 16.57
C TRP A 588 31.26 -19.85 17.96
N ASP A 589 32.46 -20.38 18.08
CA ASP A 589 33.07 -20.72 19.37
C ASP A 589 33.26 -19.49 20.27
N GLU A 590 33.43 -18.29 19.70
CA GLU A 590 33.50 -17.03 20.46
C GLU A 590 32.21 -16.70 21.23
N PHE A 591 31.07 -17.27 20.82
CA PHE A 591 29.77 -17.10 21.49
C PHE A 591 29.50 -18.16 22.56
N LEU A 592 30.42 -19.11 22.78
CA LEU A 592 30.27 -20.14 23.82
C LEU A 592 30.34 -19.51 25.21
N LEU A 593 29.28 -19.66 26.01
CA LEU A 593 29.23 -19.14 27.37
C LEU A 593 30.22 -19.88 28.29
N ILE A 594 31.21 -19.14 28.79
CA ILE A 594 32.23 -19.62 29.73
C ILE A 594 32.13 -18.89 31.08
N TYR A 595 32.47 -19.61 32.16
CA TYR A 595 32.61 -19.00 33.47
C TYR A 595 33.85 -18.09 33.52
N LYS A 596 33.74 -16.95 34.20
CA LYS A 596 34.84 -15.99 34.35
C LYS A 596 35.89 -16.51 35.33
N GLY A 597 37.08 -16.84 34.81
CA GLY A 597 38.22 -17.33 35.58
C GLY A 597 38.18 -18.85 35.84
N ASP A 598 39.14 -19.34 36.62
CA ASP A 598 39.26 -20.77 36.94
C ASP A 598 38.40 -21.14 38.16
N VAL A 599 37.11 -21.35 37.90
CA VAL A 599 36.13 -21.75 38.90
C VAL A 599 36.39 -23.15 39.45
N ASP A 600 36.95 -24.08 38.68
CA ASP A 600 37.24 -25.45 39.14
C ASP A 600 38.31 -25.46 40.22
N LYS A 601 39.40 -24.73 39.99
CA LYS A 601 40.46 -24.53 40.97
C LYS A 601 39.94 -23.82 42.21
N SER A 602 39.11 -22.80 42.02
CA SER A 602 38.52 -22.02 43.12
C SER A 602 37.62 -22.90 44.01
N LEU A 603 36.67 -23.63 43.41
CA LEU A 603 35.76 -24.52 44.13
C LEU A 603 36.51 -25.67 44.83
N THR A 604 37.53 -26.25 44.17
CA THR A 604 38.37 -27.29 44.77
C THR A 604 39.14 -26.76 45.98
N ALA A 605 39.66 -25.53 45.89
CA ALA A 605 40.33 -24.87 47.00
C ALA A 605 39.36 -24.59 48.16
N TYR A 606 38.13 -24.16 47.89
CA TYR A 606 37.11 -23.93 48.92
C TYR A 606 36.68 -25.21 49.64
N VAL A 607 36.52 -26.33 48.92
CA VAL A 607 36.26 -27.64 49.53
C VAL A 607 37.41 -28.05 50.45
N THR A 608 38.65 -27.94 49.95
CA THR A 608 39.86 -28.28 50.72
C THR A 608 40.01 -27.40 51.96
N TRP A 609 39.73 -26.11 51.83
CA TRP A 609 39.72 -25.16 52.94
C TRP A 609 38.67 -25.54 53.99
N ALA A 610 37.42 -25.80 53.59
CA ALA A 610 36.35 -26.20 54.50
C ALA A 610 36.68 -27.52 55.22
N ASP A 611 37.20 -28.51 54.50
CA ASP A 611 37.70 -29.77 55.10
C ASP A 611 38.82 -29.52 56.11
N GLY A 612 39.73 -28.59 55.80
CA GLY A 612 40.80 -28.16 56.70
C GLY A 612 40.28 -27.52 57.99
N GLU A 613 39.33 -26.59 57.89
CA GLU A 613 38.71 -25.93 59.04
C GLU A 613 37.91 -26.92 59.90
N ILE A 614 37.16 -27.83 59.28
CA ILE A 614 36.45 -28.91 60.00
C ILE A 614 37.44 -29.76 60.80
N ARG A 615 38.54 -30.21 60.19
CA ARG A 615 39.57 -31.02 60.86
C ARG A 615 40.22 -30.27 62.03
N LYS A 616 40.57 -28.99 61.84
CA LYS A 616 41.14 -28.14 62.91
C LYS A 616 40.20 -28.03 64.11
N LEU A 617 38.91 -27.81 63.87
CA LEU A 617 37.91 -27.63 64.92
C LEU A 617 37.53 -28.95 65.60
N GLN A 618 37.56 -30.08 64.88
CA GLN A 618 37.33 -31.42 65.46
C GLN A 618 38.47 -31.85 66.38
N GLY A 619 39.72 -31.67 65.96
CA GLY A 619 40.91 -32.09 66.72
C GLY A 619 41.03 -33.60 66.89
N VAL A 620 41.95 -34.02 67.75
CA VAL A 620 42.26 -35.44 68.02
C VAL A 620 41.84 -35.78 69.46
N PRO A 621 41.16 -36.91 69.71
CA PRO A 621 40.81 -37.33 71.05
C PRO A 621 42.06 -37.60 71.90
N PRO A 622 42.09 -37.17 73.18
CA PRO A 622 43.21 -37.44 74.07
C PRO A 622 43.32 -38.94 74.40
N PRO A 623 44.53 -39.45 74.71
CA PRO A 623 44.71 -40.86 75.07
C PRO A 623 44.01 -41.20 76.41
N PRO A 624 43.60 -42.47 76.63
CA PRO A 624 42.97 -42.89 77.89
C PRO A 624 43.93 -42.68 79.08
N GLY A 625 43.46 -42.03 80.16
CA GLY A 625 44.23 -41.73 81.37
C GLY A 625 43.44 -41.99 82.67
N ASP A 626 44.02 -41.64 83.82
CA ASP A 626 43.37 -41.78 85.14
C ASP A 626 42.05 -40.96 85.20
N PRO A 627 40.90 -41.58 85.49
CA PRO A 627 39.60 -40.90 85.57
C PRO A 627 39.55 -39.74 86.56
N ASN A 628 40.42 -39.72 87.58
CA ASN A 628 40.47 -38.68 88.60
C ASN A 628 41.33 -37.47 88.22
N VAL A 629 42.08 -37.54 87.12
CA VAL A 629 42.92 -36.44 86.62
C VAL A 629 42.16 -35.69 85.54
N ALA A 630 42.08 -34.36 85.67
CA ALA A 630 41.45 -33.52 84.65
C ALA A 630 42.24 -33.57 83.32
N LEU A 631 41.55 -33.84 82.21
CA LEU A 631 42.15 -33.84 80.86
C LEU A 631 42.36 -32.42 80.34
N ILE A 632 41.68 -31.44 80.93
CA ILE A 632 41.81 -30.01 80.65
C ILE A 632 41.99 -29.27 81.97
N ALA A 633 43.09 -28.53 82.13
CA ALA A 633 43.32 -27.73 83.34
C ALA A 633 42.23 -26.67 83.56
N ASP A 634 41.86 -26.39 84.81
CA ASP A 634 40.81 -25.42 85.14
C ASP A 634 41.12 -23.98 84.67
N THR A 635 42.42 -23.65 84.52
CA THR A 635 42.91 -22.37 84.00
C THR A 635 42.98 -22.31 82.47
N ALA A 636 42.71 -23.41 81.76
CA ALA A 636 42.80 -23.45 80.31
C ALA A 636 41.68 -22.63 79.64
N ASP A 637 42.06 -21.88 78.61
CA ASP A 637 41.13 -21.12 77.77
C ASP A 637 40.34 -22.07 76.87
N VAL A 638 39.13 -22.42 77.33
CA VAL A 638 38.22 -23.35 76.66
C VAL A 638 37.87 -22.91 75.23
N SER A 639 37.93 -21.60 74.93
CA SER A 639 37.62 -21.06 73.61
C SER A 639 38.65 -21.43 72.53
N LYS A 640 39.84 -21.86 72.93
CA LYS A 640 40.96 -22.22 72.04
C LYS A 640 41.14 -23.73 71.83
N LEU A 641 40.31 -24.55 72.47
CA LEU A 641 40.42 -26.01 72.42
C LEU A 641 39.55 -26.58 71.29
N ALA A 642 40.01 -27.70 70.71
CA ALA A 642 39.24 -28.43 69.71
C ALA A 642 38.15 -29.31 70.35
N LEU A 643 37.17 -29.74 69.56
CA LEU A 643 35.99 -30.45 70.05
C LEU A 643 36.32 -31.78 70.73
N ALA A 644 37.24 -32.57 70.20
CA ALA A 644 37.53 -33.92 70.71
C ALA A 644 38.11 -33.94 72.15
N PRO A 645 39.09 -33.08 72.51
CA PRO A 645 39.51 -32.91 73.90
C PRO A 645 38.41 -32.44 74.85
N ILE A 646 37.58 -31.48 74.42
CA ILE A 646 36.46 -30.97 75.22
C ILE A 646 35.44 -32.09 75.47
N ALA A 647 35.08 -32.85 74.44
CA ALA A 647 34.14 -33.96 74.55
C ALA A 647 34.65 -35.08 75.47
N ALA A 648 35.95 -35.38 75.42
CA ALA A 648 36.57 -36.37 76.32
C ALA A 648 36.53 -35.91 77.78
N GLU A 649 36.82 -34.64 78.07
CA GLU A 649 36.74 -34.09 79.43
C GLU A 649 35.29 -34.00 79.93
N MET A 650 34.34 -33.64 79.07
CA MET A 650 32.91 -33.70 79.40
C MET A 650 32.48 -35.12 79.80
N THR A 651 32.91 -36.14 79.06
CA THR A 651 32.61 -37.55 79.36
C THR A 651 33.21 -37.98 80.70
N ARG A 652 34.44 -37.52 81.02
CA ARG A 652 35.08 -37.77 82.31
C ARG A 652 34.33 -37.09 83.46
N LEU A 653 33.93 -35.83 83.30
CA LEU A 653 33.16 -35.09 84.30
C LEU A 653 31.77 -35.72 84.53
N GLU A 654 31.10 -36.18 83.47
CA GLU A 654 29.82 -36.92 83.56
C GLU A 654 29.93 -38.17 84.43
N ALA A 655 31.07 -38.87 84.39
CA ALA A 655 31.30 -40.05 85.22
C ALA A 655 31.39 -39.72 86.73
N LEU A 656 31.68 -38.46 87.10
CA LEU A 656 31.95 -37.98 88.46
C LEU A 656 30.74 -37.30 89.16
N PHE A 657 29.60 -37.11 88.48
CA PHE A 657 28.46 -36.34 89.02
C PHE A 657 27.64 -37.02 90.13
N SER A 658 27.59 -38.36 90.18
CA SER A 658 26.86 -39.11 91.22
C SER A 658 27.19 -40.60 91.18
N ALA A 659 27.10 -41.29 92.31
CA ALA A 659 27.12 -42.76 92.35
C ALA A 659 25.84 -43.38 91.74
N ASP A 660 24.74 -42.61 91.70
CA ASP A 660 23.46 -43.02 91.11
C ASP A 660 23.54 -42.97 89.57
N LYS A 661 23.38 -44.14 88.94
CA LYS A 661 23.40 -44.29 87.48
C LYS A 661 22.20 -43.57 86.82
N LEU A 662 21.04 -43.55 87.46
CA LEU A 662 19.82 -42.99 86.89
C LEU A 662 19.92 -41.47 86.73
N VAL A 663 20.48 -40.78 87.74
CA VAL A 663 20.67 -39.32 87.71
C VAL A 663 21.71 -38.91 86.65
N ARG A 664 22.79 -39.70 86.48
CA ARG A 664 23.79 -39.47 85.42
C ARG A 664 23.22 -39.65 84.02
N ASP A 665 22.45 -40.72 83.81
CA ASP A 665 21.81 -40.99 82.51
C ASP A 665 20.79 -39.89 82.16
N GLN A 666 20.02 -39.40 83.14
CA GLN A 666 19.09 -38.28 82.95
C GLN A 666 19.79 -36.95 82.62
N TYR A 667 20.92 -36.65 83.28
CA TYR A 667 21.71 -35.45 83.03
C TYR A 667 22.34 -35.46 81.62
N SER A 668 22.91 -36.59 81.21
CA SER A 668 23.49 -36.77 79.88
C SER A 668 22.40 -36.70 78.79
N ALA A 669 21.24 -37.32 79.03
CA ALA A 669 20.09 -37.23 78.12
C ALA A 669 19.60 -35.79 77.93
N LEU A 670 19.43 -35.01 79.01
CA LEU A 670 19.04 -33.60 78.94
C LEU A 670 20.09 -32.73 78.23
N THR A 671 21.39 -32.98 78.47
CA THR A 671 22.48 -32.26 77.80
C THR A 671 22.48 -32.53 76.29
N ASN A 672 22.33 -33.79 75.88
CA ASN A 672 22.21 -34.15 74.47
C ASN A 672 20.94 -33.56 73.82
N ARG A 673 19.83 -33.52 74.56
CA ARG A 673 18.59 -32.90 74.10
C ARG A 673 18.75 -31.40 73.90
N ILE A 674 19.33 -30.68 74.85
CA ILE A 674 19.63 -29.24 74.74
C ILE A 674 20.51 -28.97 73.51
N ALA A 675 21.54 -29.80 73.27
CA ALA A 675 22.39 -29.65 72.09
C ALA A 675 21.63 -29.88 70.77
N GLN A 676 20.76 -30.90 70.70
CA GLN A 676 19.91 -31.17 69.54
C GLN A 676 18.93 -30.02 69.27
N GLU A 677 18.27 -29.54 70.32
CA GLU A 677 17.30 -28.44 70.21
C GLU A 677 17.95 -27.11 69.84
N ASN A 678 19.17 -26.84 70.32
CA ASN A 678 19.95 -25.67 69.90
C ASN A 678 20.37 -25.70 68.43
N SER A 679 20.73 -26.88 67.87
CA SER A 679 21.01 -27.02 66.43
C SER A 679 19.74 -26.78 65.59
N ALA A 680 18.59 -27.29 66.05
CA ALA A 680 17.30 -27.01 65.42
C ALA A 680 16.92 -25.53 65.50
N LEU A 681 17.16 -24.87 66.65
CA LEU A 681 16.95 -23.44 66.82
C LEU A 681 17.78 -22.62 65.84
N GLN A 682 19.07 -22.91 65.69
CA GLN A 682 19.95 -22.19 64.76
C GLN A 682 19.51 -22.34 63.30
N THR A 683 19.03 -23.53 62.92
CA THR A 683 18.45 -23.78 61.60
C THR A 683 17.20 -22.92 61.38
N LEU A 684 16.32 -22.84 62.37
CA LEU A 684 15.12 -21.99 62.32
C LEU A 684 15.47 -20.50 62.29
N GLU A 685 16.48 -20.05 63.04
CA GLU A 685 16.96 -18.67 63.02
C GLU A 685 17.53 -18.27 61.66
N THR A 686 18.29 -19.17 61.01
CA THR A 686 18.82 -18.92 59.65
C THR A 686 17.68 -18.80 58.63
N ARG A 687 16.68 -19.71 58.71
CA ARG A 687 15.47 -19.64 57.87
C ARG A 687 14.68 -18.36 58.14
N LEU A 688 14.58 -17.94 59.40
CA LEU A 688 13.90 -16.70 59.79
C LEU A 688 14.63 -15.47 59.21
N THR A 689 15.96 -15.43 59.26
CA THR A 689 16.74 -14.33 58.68
C THR A 689 16.59 -14.27 57.15
N ASP A 690 16.61 -15.41 56.44
CA ASP A 690 16.35 -15.41 54.99
C ASP A 690 14.93 -14.93 54.67
N ALA A 691 13.94 -15.38 55.44
CA ALA A 691 12.55 -14.98 55.31
C ALA A 691 12.32 -13.48 55.60
N GLN A 692 13.04 -12.91 56.58
CA GLN A 692 13.01 -11.48 56.89
C GLN A 692 13.58 -10.62 55.74
N GLY A 693 14.57 -11.13 55.00
CA GLY A 693 15.13 -10.46 53.82
C GLY A 693 14.26 -10.54 52.56
N ALA A 694 13.24 -11.43 52.55
CA ALA A 694 12.45 -11.72 51.36
C ALA A 694 11.62 -10.53 50.87
N ALA A 695 11.11 -9.69 51.77
CA ALA A 695 10.29 -8.53 51.40
C ALA A 695 11.09 -7.50 50.56
N ALA A 696 12.37 -7.29 50.89
CA ALA A 696 13.25 -6.39 50.12
C ALA A 696 13.56 -6.98 48.74
N ARG A 697 13.98 -8.25 48.67
CA ARG A 697 14.25 -8.92 47.39
C ARG A 697 13.03 -8.98 46.49
N ARG A 698 11.84 -9.22 47.05
CA ARG A 698 10.58 -9.20 46.31
C ARG A 698 10.35 -7.82 45.68
N LYS A 699 10.62 -6.74 46.41
CA LYS A 699 10.47 -5.37 45.88
C LYS A 699 11.43 -5.12 44.72
N ASP A 700 12.68 -5.53 44.85
CA ASP A 700 13.68 -5.39 43.78
C ASP A 700 13.27 -6.19 42.53
N LEU A 701 12.80 -7.43 42.71
CA LEU A 701 12.29 -8.26 41.61
C LEU A 701 11.02 -7.68 40.96
N GLN A 702 10.15 -7.03 41.74
CA GLN A 702 8.98 -6.34 41.20
C GLN A 702 9.39 -5.19 40.29
N THR A 703 10.36 -4.38 40.72
CA THR A 703 10.94 -3.32 39.87
C THR A 703 11.58 -3.90 38.61
N GLU A 704 12.35 -4.98 38.73
CA GLU A 704 12.95 -5.67 37.58
C GLU A 704 11.89 -6.18 36.60
N ARG A 705 10.78 -6.74 37.08
CA ARG A 705 9.66 -7.18 36.25
C ARG A 705 8.98 -6.01 35.54
N ASP A 706 8.75 -4.91 36.25
CA ASP A 706 8.10 -3.73 35.68
C ASP A 706 8.98 -3.12 34.58
N ASP A 707 10.31 -3.08 34.76
CA ASP A 707 11.28 -2.69 33.73
C ASP A 707 11.26 -3.64 32.52
N THR A 708 11.20 -4.94 32.77
CA THR A 708 11.12 -5.99 31.73
C THR A 708 9.83 -5.88 30.93
N TYR A 709 8.71 -5.56 31.58
CA TYR A 709 7.44 -5.31 30.91
C TYR A 709 7.49 -4.08 29.97
N GLY A 710 8.25 -3.05 30.35
CA GLY A 710 8.57 -1.94 29.44
C GLY A 710 9.31 -2.39 28.18
N ARG A 711 10.34 -3.24 28.34
CA ARG A 711 11.11 -3.78 27.20
C ARG A 711 10.27 -4.66 26.27
N VAL A 712 9.30 -5.40 26.80
CA VAL A 712 8.31 -6.11 25.96
C VAL A 712 7.56 -5.14 25.05
N PHE A 713 7.05 -4.03 25.61
CA PHE A 713 6.34 -3.04 24.81
C PHE A 713 7.25 -2.25 23.87
N GLU A 714 8.51 -2.02 24.24
CA GLU A 714 9.51 -1.47 23.31
C GLU A 714 9.72 -2.39 22.10
N ALA A 715 9.80 -3.71 22.31
CA ALA A 715 9.88 -4.67 21.21
C ALA A 715 8.62 -4.65 20.32
N ILE A 716 7.42 -4.59 20.91
CA ILE A 716 6.15 -4.50 20.16
C ILE A 716 6.05 -3.17 19.38
N ILE A 717 6.49 -2.05 19.96
CA ILE A 717 6.50 -0.74 19.29
C ILE A 717 7.49 -0.75 18.12
N ASN A 718 8.69 -1.29 18.33
CA ASN A 718 9.68 -1.40 17.26
C ASN A 718 9.19 -2.32 16.12
N GLU A 719 8.46 -3.40 16.45
CA GLU A 719 7.78 -4.24 15.44
C GLU A 719 6.73 -3.43 14.67
N GLN A 720 5.90 -2.64 15.36
CA GLN A 720 4.93 -1.74 14.75
C GLN A 720 5.60 -0.72 13.81
N ASP A 721 6.69 -0.08 14.25
CA ASP A 721 7.40 0.94 13.48
C ASP A 721 8.10 0.35 12.25
N ALA A 722 8.70 -0.83 12.39
CA ALA A 722 9.29 -1.55 11.27
C ALA A 722 8.22 -1.95 10.24
N LEU A 723 7.08 -2.45 10.71
CA LEU A 723 5.96 -2.75 9.85
C LEU A 723 5.44 -1.47 9.19
N ALA A 724 5.32 -0.34 9.89
CA ALA A 724 4.92 0.93 9.27
C ALA A 724 5.91 1.40 8.20
N GLY A 725 7.20 1.19 8.40
CA GLY A 725 8.25 1.46 7.43
C GLY A 725 8.06 0.73 6.10
N LEU A 726 7.62 -0.54 6.14
CA LEU A 726 7.34 -1.35 4.94
C LEU A 726 6.21 -0.79 4.06
N TYR A 727 5.36 0.10 4.56
CA TYR A 727 4.27 0.67 3.76
C TYR A 727 4.48 2.15 3.46
N ALA A 728 5.57 2.75 3.97
CA ALA A 728 5.89 4.15 3.75
C ALA A 728 5.96 4.52 2.24
N PRO A 729 6.52 3.70 1.34
CA PRO A 729 6.54 4.02 -0.09
C PRO A 729 5.12 4.13 -0.68
N LEU A 730 4.23 3.21 -0.34
CA LEU A 730 2.83 3.25 -0.77
C LEU A 730 2.11 4.48 -0.18
N MET A 731 2.31 4.76 1.11
CA MET A 731 1.71 5.94 1.75
C MET A 731 2.17 7.25 1.12
N ALA A 732 3.44 7.36 0.76
CA ALA A 732 3.98 8.53 0.05
C ALA A 732 3.32 8.70 -1.33
N ARG A 733 3.11 7.60 -2.07
CA ARG A 733 2.39 7.61 -3.35
C ARG A 733 0.93 8.03 -3.18
N LEU A 734 0.22 7.47 -2.20
CA LEU A 734 -1.17 7.82 -1.91
C LEU A 734 -1.31 9.30 -1.50
N ALA A 735 -0.36 9.82 -0.73
CA ALA A 735 -0.35 11.22 -0.32
C ALA A 735 -0.09 12.19 -1.50
N ALA A 736 0.73 11.79 -2.47
CA ALA A 736 0.99 12.56 -3.69
C ALA A 736 -0.16 12.50 -4.71
N SER A 737 -1.03 11.50 -4.59
CA SER A 737 -2.14 11.26 -5.50
C SER A 737 -3.33 12.21 -5.26
N SER A 738 -4.11 12.46 -6.30
CA SER A 738 -5.36 13.24 -6.24
C SER A 738 -6.58 12.35 -6.49
N GLY A 739 -7.78 12.89 -6.23
CA GLY A 739 -9.04 12.17 -6.47
C GLY A 739 -9.26 10.96 -5.57
N THR A 740 -9.78 9.87 -6.14
CA THR A 740 -10.21 8.63 -5.47
C THR A 740 -9.12 7.98 -4.64
N LEU A 741 -7.85 8.09 -5.05
CA LEU A 741 -6.71 7.48 -4.36
C LEU A 741 -6.54 7.99 -2.93
N LYS A 742 -6.98 9.23 -2.62
CA LYS A 742 -6.94 9.77 -1.24
C LYS A 742 -7.88 9.07 -0.27
N LYS A 743 -8.89 8.35 -0.78
CA LYS A 743 -9.80 7.57 0.05
C LYS A 743 -9.12 6.31 0.59
N LEU A 744 -8.09 5.80 -0.09
CA LEU A 744 -7.30 4.68 0.41
C LEU A 744 -6.35 5.18 1.49
N SER A 745 -6.38 4.56 2.66
CA SER A 745 -5.45 4.85 3.74
C SER A 745 -4.93 3.56 4.36
N PHE A 746 -3.70 3.65 4.84
CA PHE A 746 -2.99 2.56 5.46
C PHE A 746 -2.60 2.96 6.87
N SER A 747 -2.77 2.06 7.83
CA SER A 747 -2.32 2.28 9.19
C SER A 747 -1.79 1.00 9.81
N VAL A 748 -0.73 1.11 10.61
CA VAL A 748 -0.28 0.04 11.50
C VAL A 748 -0.64 0.43 12.92
N ARG A 749 -1.31 -0.46 13.65
CA ARG A 749 -1.68 -0.23 15.04
C ARG A 749 -1.57 -1.49 15.89
N ARG A 750 -1.29 -1.29 17.17
CA ARG A 750 -1.48 -2.31 18.20
C ARG A 750 -2.96 -2.45 18.50
N ILE A 751 -3.44 -3.68 18.53
CA ILE A 751 -4.80 -4.03 18.94
C ILE A 751 -4.69 -4.81 20.24
N ALA A 752 -5.37 -4.30 21.27
CA ALA A 752 -5.46 -4.95 22.57
C ALA A 752 -6.83 -5.64 22.71
N ASP A 753 -6.84 -6.97 22.66
CA ASP A 753 -8.04 -7.77 22.91
C ASP A 753 -8.29 -7.94 24.42
N VAL A 754 -8.75 -6.84 25.02
CA VAL A 754 -9.09 -6.78 26.46
C VAL A 754 -10.23 -7.75 26.81
N GLN A 755 -11.08 -8.08 25.84
CA GLN A 755 -12.19 -9.00 26.05
C GLN A 755 -11.65 -10.42 26.30
N THR A 756 -10.80 -10.93 25.41
CA THR A 756 -10.17 -12.25 25.59
C THR A 756 -9.28 -12.28 26.84
N TRP A 757 -8.48 -11.23 27.06
CA TRP A 757 -7.63 -11.11 28.25
C TRP A 757 -8.42 -11.16 29.56
N GLY A 758 -9.51 -10.39 29.65
CA GLY A 758 -10.32 -10.32 30.87
C GLY A 758 -11.26 -11.50 31.06
N ASN A 759 -11.80 -12.09 29.99
CA ASN A 759 -12.62 -13.31 30.07
C ASN A 759 -11.83 -14.43 30.75
N PHE A 760 -10.56 -14.64 30.37
CA PHE A 760 -9.72 -15.68 30.96
C PHE A 760 -9.59 -15.48 32.49
N ALA A 761 -9.30 -14.27 32.96
CA ALA A 761 -9.22 -14.03 34.40
C ALA A 761 -10.56 -14.15 35.12
N GLU A 762 -11.63 -13.66 34.51
CA GLU A 762 -12.98 -13.75 35.07
C GLU A 762 -13.52 -15.18 35.14
N GLU A 763 -13.03 -16.09 34.30
CA GLU A 763 -13.48 -17.50 34.27
C GLU A 763 -12.55 -18.41 35.08
N GLU A 764 -11.24 -18.21 35.00
CA GLU A 764 -10.24 -19.14 35.54
C GLU A 764 -9.52 -18.63 36.80
N LEU A 765 -9.47 -17.30 37.03
CA LEU A 765 -8.60 -16.71 38.06
C LEU A 765 -9.33 -15.97 39.17
N LEU A 766 -10.56 -15.49 38.98
CA LEU A 766 -11.27 -14.66 39.95
C LEU A 766 -12.64 -15.22 40.33
N ASP A 767 -12.96 -15.25 41.63
CA ASP A 767 -14.31 -15.53 42.11
C ASP A 767 -15.17 -14.26 42.05
N ARG A 768 -15.98 -14.18 40.99
CA ARG A 768 -16.85 -13.03 40.68
C ARG A 768 -18.10 -12.91 41.54
N ARG A 769 -18.33 -13.86 42.45
CA ARG A 769 -19.45 -13.81 43.40
C ARG A 769 -19.09 -12.99 44.64
N LYS A 770 -17.81 -12.72 44.85
CA LYS A 770 -17.33 -11.93 45.97
C LYS A 770 -17.65 -10.45 45.76
N THR A 771 -18.01 -9.77 46.84
CA THR A 771 -18.31 -8.34 46.83
C THR A 771 -17.03 -7.54 46.61
N GLY A 772 -17.05 -6.61 45.65
CA GLY A 772 -15.90 -5.79 45.29
C GLY A 772 -16.07 -5.18 43.89
N PRO A 773 -15.06 -4.43 43.41
CA PRO A 773 -15.10 -3.80 42.09
C PRO A 773 -15.15 -4.80 40.92
N PHE A 774 -14.82 -6.08 41.16
CA PHE A 774 -14.85 -7.16 40.18
C PHE A 774 -16.03 -8.12 40.36
N TYR A 775 -17.10 -7.67 41.02
CA TYR A 775 -18.35 -8.42 41.12
C TYR A 775 -19.09 -8.44 39.77
N GLY A 776 -19.57 -9.62 39.34
CA GLY A 776 -20.32 -9.78 38.09
C GLY A 776 -19.46 -10.09 36.85
N ARG A 777 -20.09 -10.24 35.67
CA ARG A 777 -19.39 -10.45 34.38
C ARG A 777 -19.00 -9.11 33.76
N GLY A 778 -17.78 -9.02 33.22
CA GLY A 778 -17.28 -7.88 32.47
C GLY A 778 -16.76 -6.73 33.33
N SER A 779 -16.76 -6.84 34.66
CA SER A 779 -16.33 -5.77 35.56
C SER A 779 -14.82 -5.54 35.49
N LEU A 780 -14.01 -6.61 35.37
CA LEU A 780 -12.57 -6.50 35.16
C LEU A 780 -12.28 -5.94 33.75
N ILE A 781 -13.04 -6.39 32.76
CA ILE A 781 -12.93 -5.95 31.36
C ILE A 781 -13.19 -4.45 31.26
N GLY A 782 -14.23 -3.94 31.92
CA GLY A 782 -14.52 -2.51 31.99
C GLY A 782 -13.37 -1.72 32.61
N ALA A 783 -12.85 -2.19 33.75
CA ALA A 783 -11.72 -1.53 34.44
C ALA A 783 -10.45 -1.50 33.59
N ALA A 784 -10.10 -2.60 32.92
CA ALA A 784 -8.93 -2.68 32.05
C ALA A 784 -9.13 -1.89 30.73
N THR A 785 -10.36 -1.84 30.21
CA THR A 785 -10.69 -1.02 29.03
C THR A 785 -10.47 0.47 29.30
N GLU A 786 -10.79 0.93 30.50
CA GLU A 786 -10.57 2.33 30.90
C GLU A 786 -9.10 2.61 31.24
N ALA A 787 -8.46 1.73 32.01
CA ALA A 787 -7.16 2.02 32.64
C ALA A 787 -5.93 1.54 31.85
N LEU A 788 -6.04 0.47 31.06
CA LEU A 788 -4.90 -0.19 30.40
C LEU A 788 -4.97 -0.10 28.88
N LYS A 789 -6.16 -0.28 28.30
CA LYS A 789 -6.36 -0.32 26.84
C LYS A 789 -5.77 0.89 26.09
N PRO A 790 -5.96 2.15 26.52
CA PRO A 790 -5.40 3.28 25.79
C PRO A 790 -3.87 3.22 25.74
N ALA A 791 -3.22 2.88 26.86
CA ALA A 791 -1.77 2.74 26.91
C ALA A 791 -1.29 1.56 26.04
N TRP A 792 -1.99 0.42 26.08
CA TRP A 792 -1.65 -0.75 25.27
C TRP A 792 -1.74 -0.51 23.76
N GLU A 793 -2.73 0.25 23.29
CA GLU A 793 -2.95 0.49 21.87
C GLU A 793 -2.09 1.65 21.32
N THR A 794 -1.88 2.72 22.10
CA THR A 794 -1.22 3.94 21.59
C THR A 794 -0.08 4.47 22.45
N GLY A 795 0.09 4.01 23.69
CA GLY A 795 1.11 4.51 24.61
C GLY A 795 2.53 4.04 24.28
N SER A 796 3.52 4.82 24.72
CA SER A 796 4.93 4.44 24.79
C SER A 796 5.18 3.36 25.84
N ALA A 797 6.35 2.71 25.79
CA ALA A 797 6.73 1.72 26.80
C ALA A 797 6.62 2.26 28.24
N ALA A 798 7.06 3.50 28.46
CA ALA A 798 6.97 4.17 29.76
C ALA A 798 5.52 4.45 30.21
N GLU A 799 4.65 4.84 29.29
CA GLU A 799 3.23 5.07 29.59
C GLU A 799 2.50 3.76 29.91
N VAL A 800 2.84 2.67 29.22
CA VAL A 800 2.31 1.33 29.51
C VAL A 800 2.76 0.84 30.89
N GLN A 801 4.03 1.03 31.24
CA GLN A 801 4.54 0.73 32.58
C GLN A 801 3.83 1.56 33.65
N ALA A 802 3.65 2.85 33.41
CA ALA A 802 2.96 3.74 34.34
C ALA A 802 1.48 3.34 34.51
N ALA A 803 0.79 2.99 33.42
CA ALA A 803 -0.59 2.52 33.44
C ALA A 803 -0.73 1.20 34.22
N MET A 804 0.14 0.23 33.97
CA MET A 804 0.17 -1.03 34.71
C MET A 804 0.47 -0.83 36.20
N THR A 805 1.43 0.05 36.51
CA THR A 805 1.76 0.42 37.90
C THR A 805 0.56 1.06 38.61
N ALA A 806 -0.12 2.00 37.96
CA ALA A 806 -1.30 2.67 38.50
C ALA A 806 -2.48 1.70 38.68
N PHE A 807 -2.70 0.80 37.71
CA PHE A 807 -3.71 -0.24 37.78
C PHE A 807 -3.46 -1.18 38.97
N MET A 808 -2.23 -1.63 39.14
CA MET A 808 -1.81 -2.47 40.26
C MET A 808 -1.94 -1.74 41.60
N ALA A 809 -1.48 -0.49 41.69
CA ALA A 809 -1.61 0.30 42.91
C ALA A 809 -3.07 0.48 43.33
N LYS A 810 -3.98 0.63 42.35
CA LYS A 810 -5.42 0.81 42.58
C LYS A 810 -6.13 -0.50 42.94
N TYR A 811 -5.85 -1.58 42.22
CA TYR A 811 -6.70 -2.78 42.23
C TYR A 811 -6.07 -4.04 42.82
N LEU A 812 -4.75 -4.07 43.13
CA LEU A 812 -4.09 -5.31 43.59
C LEU A 812 -4.75 -5.93 44.83
N ARG A 813 -5.17 -5.13 45.81
CA ARG A 813 -5.87 -5.63 47.00
C ARG A 813 -7.20 -6.28 46.67
N ASP A 814 -7.95 -5.68 45.74
CA ASP A 814 -9.23 -6.20 45.30
C ASP A 814 -9.06 -7.46 44.45
N LEU A 815 -8.08 -7.49 43.55
CA LEU A 815 -7.73 -8.68 42.76
C LEU A 815 -7.38 -9.87 43.67
N LEU A 816 -6.60 -9.63 44.74
CA LEU A 816 -6.28 -10.66 45.73
C LEU A 816 -7.48 -11.09 46.57
N SER A 817 -8.42 -10.19 46.89
CA SER A 817 -9.62 -10.55 47.68
C SER A 817 -10.57 -11.45 46.86
N HIS A 818 -10.57 -11.27 45.55
CA HIS A 818 -11.30 -12.08 44.58
C HIS A 818 -10.63 -13.44 44.26
N ALA A 819 -9.46 -13.77 44.83
CA ALA A 819 -8.83 -15.07 44.64
C ALA A 819 -9.78 -16.23 45.04
N PRO A 820 -9.89 -17.33 44.26
CA PRO A 820 -10.77 -18.46 44.58
C PRO A 820 -10.33 -19.23 45.82
N PHE A 821 -9.04 -19.17 46.15
CA PHE A 821 -8.44 -19.82 47.31
C PHE A 821 -8.10 -18.81 48.39
N ALA A 822 -8.26 -19.18 49.66
CA ALA A 822 -7.81 -18.36 50.77
C ALA A 822 -6.29 -18.46 50.95
N PRO A 823 -5.59 -17.43 51.48
CA PRO A 823 -4.17 -17.51 51.81
C PRO A 823 -3.79 -18.64 52.78
N THR A 824 -4.77 -19.17 53.52
CA THR A 824 -4.60 -20.34 54.40
C THR A 824 -4.49 -21.67 53.63
N GLN A 825 -4.96 -21.74 52.38
CA GLN A 825 -4.84 -22.88 51.48
C GLN A 825 -3.54 -22.80 50.68
N GLN A 826 -2.41 -22.91 51.39
CA GLN A 826 -1.07 -22.53 50.91
C GLN A 826 -0.70 -23.05 49.50
N ALA A 827 -0.96 -24.32 49.19
CA ALA A 827 -0.57 -24.91 47.89
C ALA A 827 -1.40 -24.37 46.72
N ASP A 828 -2.72 -24.34 46.85
CA ASP A 828 -3.63 -23.88 45.79
C ASP A 828 -3.50 -22.38 45.57
N PHE A 829 -3.40 -21.60 46.66
CA PHE A 829 -3.17 -20.16 46.59
C PHE A 829 -1.83 -19.83 45.92
N ARG A 830 -0.79 -20.65 46.15
CA ARG A 830 0.52 -20.49 45.50
C ARG A 830 0.45 -20.77 44.00
N ALA A 831 -0.15 -21.89 43.61
CA ALA A 831 -0.30 -22.24 42.19
C ALA A 831 -1.11 -21.16 41.45
N TRP A 832 -2.22 -20.72 42.06
CA TRP A 832 -3.03 -19.62 41.55
C TRP A 832 -2.25 -18.30 41.45
N SER A 833 -1.51 -17.89 42.48
CA SER A 833 -0.76 -16.62 42.47
C SER A 833 0.30 -16.59 41.38
N LYS A 834 0.89 -17.74 41.04
CA LYS A 834 1.84 -17.89 39.93
C LYS A 834 1.14 -17.64 38.59
N GLN A 835 0.05 -18.37 38.35
CA GLN A 835 -0.74 -18.26 37.13
C GLN A 835 -1.33 -16.85 36.95
N PHE A 836 -1.78 -16.23 38.05
CA PHE A 836 -2.27 -14.86 38.07
C PHE A 836 -1.19 -13.85 37.65
N ALA A 837 0.04 -14.01 38.13
CA ALA A 837 1.15 -13.14 37.74
C ALA A 837 1.53 -13.31 36.26
N HIS A 838 1.56 -14.54 35.76
CA HIS A 838 1.82 -14.82 34.33
C HIS A 838 0.75 -14.22 33.43
N TRP A 839 -0.54 -14.37 33.79
CA TRP A 839 -1.64 -13.78 33.03
C TRP A 839 -1.58 -12.25 33.01
N LEU A 840 -1.37 -11.61 34.17
CA LEU A 840 -1.44 -10.16 34.31
C LEU A 840 -0.37 -9.42 33.49
N PHE A 841 0.84 -9.99 33.41
CA PHE A 841 1.96 -9.43 32.65
C PHE A 841 2.18 -10.13 31.29
N GLY A 842 1.33 -11.09 30.93
CA GLY A 842 1.33 -11.74 29.62
C GLY A 842 0.83 -10.80 28.54
N THR A 843 1.35 -10.93 27.32
CA THR A 843 1.04 -10.01 26.20
C THR A 843 0.33 -10.65 25.02
N ASP A 844 -0.16 -11.89 25.14
CA ASP A 844 -0.80 -12.62 24.03
C ASP A 844 -2.04 -11.92 23.45
N HIS A 845 -2.68 -11.07 24.26
CA HIS A 845 -3.81 -10.24 23.87
C HIS A 845 -3.42 -8.99 23.05
N ILE A 846 -2.12 -8.73 22.88
CA ILE A 846 -1.59 -7.63 22.09
C ILE A 846 -1.09 -8.16 20.76
N THR A 847 -1.67 -7.68 19.66
CA THR A 847 -1.24 -7.97 18.29
C THR A 847 -0.94 -6.69 17.54
N VAL A 848 0.15 -6.67 16.76
CA VAL A 848 0.40 -5.60 15.79
C VAL A 848 -0.32 -5.99 14.51
N ARG A 849 -1.24 -5.15 14.04
CA ARG A 849 -1.92 -5.36 12.77
C ARG A 849 -1.78 -4.13 11.91
N TYR A 850 -1.68 -4.37 10.61
CA TYR A 850 -1.98 -3.34 9.65
C TYR A 850 -3.47 -3.38 9.28
N GLU A 851 -4.00 -2.21 8.97
CA GLU A 851 -5.36 -2.02 8.48
C GLU A 851 -5.28 -1.15 7.24
N ILE A 852 -5.74 -1.71 6.12
CA ILE A 852 -6.03 -0.97 4.90
C ILE A 852 -7.49 -0.58 4.97
N SER A 853 -7.78 0.71 4.83
CA SER A 853 -9.13 1.22 4.78
C SER A 853 -9.38 2.05 3.53
N TYR A 854 -10.61 2.00 3.04
CA TYR A 854 -11.11 2.84 1.97
C TYR A 854 -12.24 3.70 2.53
N ASP A 855 -12.10 5.02 2.43
CA ASP A 855 -13.04 6.01 2.96
C ASP A 855 -13.35 5.78 4.46
N GLY A 856 -12.32 5.41 5.23
CA GLY A 856 -12.42 5.12 6.66
C GLY A 856 -13.00 3.74 7.02
N VAL A 857 -13.31 2.89 6.04
CA VAL A 857 -13.83 1.53 6.27
C VAL A 857 -12.75 0.49 5.94
N ASP A 858 -12.49 -0.42 6.87
CA ASP A 858 -11.59 -1.58 6.68
C ASP A 858 -11.96 -2.37 5.41
N ILE A 859 -10.98 -2.68 4.57
CA ILE A 859 -11.14 -3.42 3.32
C ILE A 859 -11.92 -4.74 3.46
N ARG A 860 -11.77 -5.41 4.60
CA ARG A 860 -12.44 -6.66 4.93
C ARG A 860 -13.94 -6.47 5.15
N LYS A 861 -14.36 -5.26 5.51
CA LYS A 861 -15.77 -4.88 5.77
C LYS A 861 -16.41 -4.17 4.57
N LEU A 862 -15.69 -3.94 3.49
CA LEU A 862 -16.22 -3.31 2.29
C LEU A 862 -17.25 -4.19 1.57
N SER A 863 -18.18 -3.53 0.88
CA SER A 863 -19.10 -4.18 -0.04
C SER A 863 -18.33 -4.76 -1.25
N PRO A 864 -18.87 -5.79 -1.94
CA PRO A 864 -18.24 -6.33 -3.15
C PRO A 864 -17.95 -5.26 -4.21
N GLY A 865 -18.86 -4.30 -4.43
CA GLY A 865 -18.63 -3.20 -5.36
C GLY A 865 -17.46 -2.30 -4.92
N THR A 866 -17.41 -1.90 -3.65
CA THR A 866 -16.30 -1.06 -3.17
C THR A 866 -14.96 -1.79 -3.19
N ARG A 867 -14.94 -3.11 -2.99
CA ARG A 867 -13.74 -3.93 -3.20
C ARG A 867 -13.28 -3.93 -4.66
N GLY A 868 -14.21 -4.00 -5.61
CA GLY A 868 -13.92 -3.89 -7.04
C GLY A 868 -13.26 -2.57 -7.41
N ILE A 869 -13.74 -1.45 -6.85
CA ILE A 869 -13.08 -0.14 -6.99
C ILE A 869 -11.65 -0.18 -6.46
N VAL A 870 -11.43 -0.71 -5.24
CA VAL A 870 -10.09 -0.81 -4.64
C VAL A 870 -9.16 -1.65 -5.50
N LEU A 871 -9.63 -2.78 -6.03
CA LEU A 871 -8.87 -3.62 -6.95
C LEU A 871 -8.44 -2.83 -8.20
N LEU A 872 -9.38 -2.12 -8.85
CA LEU A 872 -9.07 -1.33 -10.03
C LEU A 872 -8.12 -0.17 -9.73
N LEU A 873 -8.24 0.46 -8.55
CA LEU A 873 -7.30 1.49 -8.09
C LEU A 873 -5.86 0.96 -8.01
N LEU A 874 -5.68 -0.25 -7.45
CA LEU A 874 -4.37 -0.90 -7.35
C LEU A 874 -3.75 -1.09 -8.75
N TYR A 875 -4.50 -1.70 -9.66
CA TYR A 875 -4.01 -1.99 -11.00
C TYR A 875 -3.83 -0.72 -11.85
N LEU A 876 -4.77 0.22 -11.86
CA LEU A 876 -4.74 1.38 -12.77
C LEU A 876 -3.78 2.50 -12.32
N ALA A 877 -3.50 2.61 -11.03
CA ALA A 877 -2.77 3.76 -10.49
C ALA A 877 -1.58 3.43 -9.60
N LEU A 878 -1.53 2.25 -8.97
CA LEU A 878 -0.45 1.91 -8.03
C LEU A 878 0.59 0.96 -8.63
N ASP A 879 0.20 0.19 -9.65
CA ASP A 879 1.07 -0.70 -10.42
C ASP A 879 1.85 0.04 -11.54
N ASP A 880 2.50 1.15 -11.16
CA ASP A 880 3.25 2.03 -12.09
C ASP A 880 4.49 1.36 -12.71
N SER A 881 4.97 0.26 -12.11
CA SER A 881 6.11 -0.52 -12.61
C SER A 881 5.75 -1.56 -13.67
N ASP A 882 4.47 -1.93 -13.79
CA ASP A 882 4.01 -2.93 -14.75
C ASP A 882 3.49 -2.27 -16.03
N ASP A 883 4.33 -2.32 -17.07
CA ASP A 883 4.07 -1.75 -18.39
C ASP A 883 3.35 -2.71 -19.35
N ARG A 884 3.03 -3.92 -18.91
CA ARG A 884 2.29 -4.91 -19.71
C ARG A 884 0.85 -4.46 -20.01
N PRO A 885 0.24 -4.93 -21.10
CA PRO A 885 -1.17 -4.72 -21.38
C PRO A 885 -2.06 -5.16 -20.21
N LEU A 886 -3.03 -4.32 -19.87
CA LEU A 886 -4.06 -4.66 -18.89
C LEU A 886 -5.34 -5.04 -19.63
N ILE A 887 -5.79 -6.28 -19.46
CA ILE A 887 -7.02 -6.81 -20.02
C ILE A 887 -8.04 -6.91 -18.88
N ILE A 888 -9.21 -6.29 -19.00
CA ILE A 888 -10.23 -6.27 -17.95
C ILE A 888 -11.57 -6.72 -18.53
N ASP A 889 -12.20 -7.74 -17.94
CA ASP A 889 -13.52 -8.18 -18.37
C ASP A 889 -14.61 -7.79 -17.35
N GLN A 890 -15.48 -6.87 -17.75
CA GLN A 890 -16.66 -6.40 -17.01
C GLN A 890 -16.36 -6.04 -15.54
N PRO A 891 -15.37 -5.18 -15.28
CA PRO A 891 -15.03 -4.78 -13.92
C PRO A 891 -16.16 -4.05 -13.18
N GLU A 892 -17.14 -3.53 -13.93
CA GLU A 892 -18.23 -2.71 -13.42
C GLU A 892 -19.48 -3.47 -12.96
N GLU A 893 -19.59 -4.80 -13.13
CA GLU A 893 -20.87 -5.50 -12.97
C GLU A 893 -21.50 -5.33 -11.58
N ASN A 894 -20.67 -5.08 -10.56
CA ASN A 894 -21.08 -4.80 -9.18
C ASN A 894 -20.97 -3.33 -8.77
N LEU A 895 -20.77 -2.40 -9.72
CA LEU A 895 -20.58 -0.96 -9.49
C LEU A 895 -21.76 -0.15 -10.02
N ASP A 896 -22.20 0.86 -9.26
CA ASP A 896 -23.19 1.80 -9.78
C ASP A 896 -22.54 2.80 -10.77
N PRO A 897 -23.29 3.28 -11.79
CA PRO A 897 -22.73 4.15 -12.82
C PRO A 897 -22.10 5.44 -12.30
N LYS A 898 -22.60 5.99 -11.17
CA LYS A 898 -22.06 7.22 -10.60
C LYS A 898 -20.69 6.96 -9.99
N SER A 899 -20.53 5.91 -9.20
CA SER A 899 -19.21 5.50 -8.68
C SER A 899 -18.22 5.21 -9.80
N VAL A 900 -18.64 4.56 -10.90
CA VAL A 900 -17.76 4.36 -12.06
C VAL A 900 -17.26 5.69 -12.64
N PHE A 901 -18.16 6.66 -12.81
CA PHE A 901 -17.80 7.98 -13.33
C PHE A 901 -16.89 8.76 -12.38
N ASP A 902 -17.29 8.89 -11.12
CA ASP A 902 -16.59 9.70 -10.11
C ASP A 902 -15.24 9.10 -9.73
N GLU A 903 -15.10 7.76 -9.77
CA GLU A 903 -13.95 7.08 -9.18
C GLU A 903 -12.96 6.48 -10.18
N LEU A 904 -13.41 6.03 -11.37
CA LEU A 904 -12.58 5.24 -12.29
C LEU A 904 -12.20 5.96 -13.60
N VAL A 905 -13.06 6.84 -14.14
CA VAL A 905 -12.85 7.45 -15.48
C VAL A 905 -11.50 8.14 -15.60
N ALA A 906 -11.14 8.98 -14.63
CA ALA A 906 -9.86 9.69 -14.62
C ALA A 906 -8.65 8.74 -14.55
N LEU A 907 -8.80 7.59 -13.86
CA LEU A 907 -7.75 6.59 -13.75
C LEU A 907 -7.52 5.86 -15.06
N PHE A 908 -8.59 5.52 -15.80
CA PHE A 908 -8.47 4.94 -17.13
C PHE A 908 -7.82 5.90 -18.13
N ILE A 909 -8.16 7.19 -18.07
CA ILE A 909 -7.52 8.23 -18.90
C ILE A 909 -6.02 8.32 -18.59
N ALA A 910 -5.65 8.28 -17.31
CA ALA A 910 -4.23 8.28 -16.91
C ALA A 910 -3.52 6.98 -17.33
N ALA A 911 -4.17 5.83 -17.17
CA ALA A 911 -3.61 4.52 -17.50
C ALA A 911 -3.37 4.35 -19.01
N LYS A 912 -4.33 4.76 -19.86
CA LYS A 912 -4.21 4.65 -21.33
C LYS A 912 -3.09 5.49 -21.92
N ALA A 913 -2.63 6.53 -21.20
CA ALA A 913 -1.48 7.33 -21.59
C ALA A 913 -0.13 6.64 -21.29
N LYS A 914 -0.12 5.65 -20.39
CA LYS A 914 1.09 4.95 -19.95
C LYS A 914 1.22 3.53 -20.51
N ARG A 915 0.12 2.78 -20.58
CA ARG A 915 0.08 1.38 -21.04
C ARG A 915 -1.18 1.08 -21.86
N GLN A 916 -1.15 0.00 -22.62
CA GLN A 916 -2.34 -0.47 -23.35
C GLN A 916 -3.37 -1.03 -22.37
N VAL A 917 -4.62 -0.59 -22.51
CA VAL A 917 -5.75 -1.11 -21.72
C VAL A 917 -6.77 -1.68 -22.69
N ILE A 918 -7.14 -2.94 -22.50
CA ILE A 918 -8.17 -3.62 -23.30
C ILE A 918 -9.29 -4.01 -22.34
N MET A 919 -10.45 -3.38 -22.47
CA MET A 919 -11.57 -3.67 -21.58
C MET A 919 -12.78 -4.19 -22.31
N VAL A 920 -13.44 -5.19 -21.74
CA VAL A 920 -14.80 -5.58 -22.11
C VAL A 920 -15.74 -4.87 -21.15
N THR A 921 -16.68 -4.11 -21.69
CA THR A 921 -17.61 -3.33 -20.86
C THR A 921 -18.97 -3.18 -21.54
N HIS A 922 -19.99 -2.95 -20.74
CA HIS A 922 -21.31 -2.51 -21.17
C HIS A 922 -21.69 -1.15 -20.58
N ASN A 923 -20.73 -0.45 -19.98
CA ASN A 923 -20.93 0.83 -19.30
C ASN A 923 -20.46 2.00 -20.17
N ALA A 924 -21.40 2.89 -20.51
CA ALA A 924 -21.11 4.06 -21.33
C ALA A 924 -20.02 4.98 -20.74
N ASN A 925 -19.92 5.08 -19.41
CA ASN A 925 -18.91 5.93 -18.77
C ASN A 925 -17.48 5.43 -19.02
N LEU A 926 -17.28 4.11 -19.11
CA LEU A 926 -15.97 3.49 -19.37
C LEU A 926 -15.58 3.46 -20.86
N VAL A 927 -16.46 3.95 -21.74
CA VAL A 927 -16.21 3.99 -23.19
C VAL A 927 -16.21 5.44 -23.69
N ILE A 928 -17.29 6.17 -23.39
CA ILE A 928 -17.51 7.53 -23.88
C ILE A 928 -16.75 8.54 -23.03
N ASN A 929 -16.89 8.48 -21.70
CA ASN A 929 -16.29 9.49 -20.82
C ASN A 929 -14.80 9.27 -20.56
N THR A 930 -14.28 8.07 -20.82
CA THR A 930 -12.84 7.79 -20.87
C THR A 930 -12.21 8.12 -22.22
N ASP A 931 -13.02 8.52 -23.20
CA ASP A 931 -12.62 8.74 -24.60
C ASP A 931 -11.84 7.54 -25.17
N ALA A 932 -12.48 6.37 -25.25
CA ALA A 932 -11.83 5.16 -25.73
C ALA A 932 -11.21 5.37 -27.12
N ASP A 933 -9.93 5.01 -27.25
CA ASP A 933 -9.17 5.24 -28.48
C ASP A 933 -9.61 4.31 -29.60
N GLN A 934 -10.04 3.09 -29.26
CA GLN A 934 -10.66 2.17 -30.20
C GLN A 934 -11.86 1.51 -29.54
N ILE A 935 -12.96 1.44 -30.28
CA ILE A 935 -14.17 0.74 -29.85
C ILE A 935 -14.37 -0.41 -30.82
N ILE A 936 -14.34 -1.63 -30.30
CA ILE A 936 -14.61 -2.87 -31.03
C ILE A 936 -16.03 -3.31 -30.69
N VAL A 937 -16.90 -3.31 -31.68
CA VAL A 937 -18.28 -3.77 -31.59
C VAL A 937 -18.33 -5.24 -32.00
N ALA A 938 -18.65 -6.11 -31.04
CA ALA A 938 -18.79 -7.54 -31.24
C ALA A 938 -20.23 -7.91 -31.57
N GLU A 939 -20.41 -8.71 -32.63
CA GLU A 939 -21.68 -9.26 -33.06
C GLU A 939 -21.58 -10.78 -33.22
N ALA A 940 -22.63 -11.50 -32.82
CA ALA A 940 -22.73 -12.94 -33.01
C ALA A 940 -23.92 -13.26 -33.91
N GLY A 941 -23.68 -14.07 -34.94
CA GLY A 941 -24.71 -14.59 -35.82
C GLY A 941 -25.52 -15.73 -35.20
N PRO A 942 -26.43 -16.33 -35.99
CA PRO A 942 -27.30 -17.41 -35.51
C PRO A 942 -26.49 -18.63 -35.10
N HIS A 943 -26.92 -19.30 -34.03
CA HIS A 943 -26.25 -20.47 -33.48
C HIS A 943 -26.48 -21.72 -34.35
N PRO A 944 -25.44 -22.29 -34.99
CA PRO A 944 -25.58 -23.52 -35.75
C PRO A 944 -25.72 -24.72 -34.81
N SER A 945 -26.36 -25.80 -35.27
CA SER A 945 -26.44 -27.04 -34.48
C SER A 945 -25.08 -27.71 -34.39
N GLY A 946 -24.50 -27.76 -33.18
CA GLY A 946 -23.24 -28.47 -32.91
C GLY A 946 -21.96 -27.71 -33.20
N GLY A 947 -22.03 -26.38 -33.40
CA GLY A 947 -20.86 -25.52 -33.62
C GLY A 947 -21.00 -24.17 -32.91
N LEU A 948 -19.92 -23.40 -32.89
CA LEU A 948 -19.92 -22.04 -32.36
C LEU A 948 -20.64 -21.08 -33.34
N PRO A 949 -21.31 -20.03 -32.83
CA PRO A 949 -21.92 -19.03 -33.69
C PRO A 949 -20.81 -18.25 -34.42
N PRO A 950 -21.03 -17.80 -35.67
CA PRO A 950 -20.09 -16.92 -36.33
C PRO A 950 -20.03 -15.59 -35.56
N ILE A 951 -18.84 -15.20 -35.12
CA ILE A 951 -18.56 -13.95 -34.41
C ILE A 951 -17.84 -13.00 -35.36
N SER A 952 -18.32 -11.77 -35.45
CA SER A 952 -17.75 -10.69 -36.26
C SER A 952 -17.44 -9.47 -35.40
N TYR A 953 -16.44 -8.69 -35.84
CA TYR A 953 -16.02 -7.48 -35.16
C TYR A 953 -15.94 -6.31 -36.14
N VAL A 954 -16.47 -5.16 -35.73
CA VAL A 954 -16.27 -3.86 -36.41
C VAL A 954 -15.60 -2.94 -35.41
N ALA A 955 -14.63 -2.12 -35.85
CA ALA A 955 -13.99 -1.18 -34.94
C ALA A 955 -13.62 0.16 -35.58
N GLY A 956 -13.52 1.18 -34.72
CA GLY A 956 -13.09 2.54 -35.03
C GLY A 956 -13.15 3.44 -33.77
N GLY A 957 -12.96 4.74 -33.94
CA GLY A 957 -13.02 5.73 -32.84
C GLY A 957 -14.35 6.45 -32.78
N LEU A 958 -14.53 7.31 -31.77
CA LEU A 958 -15.75 8.13 -31.61
C LEU A 958 -15.93 9.20 -32.68
N GLU A 959 -14.91 9.54 -33.44
CA GLU A 959 -15.01 10.39 -34.63
C GLU A 959 -15.73 9.69 -35.80
N ASN A 960 -15.75 8.36 -35.84
CA ASN A 960 -16.44 7.63 -36.91
C ASN A 960 -17.95 7.56 -36.65
N ALA A 961 -18.75 8.00 -37.62
CA ALA A 961 -20.20 8.10 -37.47
C ALA A 961 -20.92 6.75 -37.26
N GLU A 962 -20.45 5.68 -37.92
CA GLU A 962 -21.03 4.35 -37.78
C GLU A 962 -20.76 3.77 -36.39
N ILE A 963 -19.54 3.97 -35.88
CA ILE A 963 -19.14 3.55 -34.52
C ILE A 963 -19.93 4.33 -33.47
N ARG A 964 -20.06 5.67 -33.57
CA ARG A 964 -20.89 6.45 -32.62
C ARG A 964 -22.32 5.95 -32.57
N LYS A 965 -22.90 5.64 -33.73
CA LYS A 965 -24.26 5.10 -33.81
C LYS A 965 -24.35 3.76 -33.08
N ALA A 966 -23.45 2.83 -33.37
CA ALA A 966 -23.40 1.52 -32.72
C ALA A 966 -23.23 1.65 -31.19
N VAL A 967 -22.32 2.52 -30.74
CA VAL A 967 -22.11 2.83 -29.31
C VAL A 967 -23.40 3.34 -28.66
N CYS A 968 -24.08 4.28 -29.29
CA CYS A 968 -25.34 4.83 -28.78
C CYS A 968 -26.45 3.77 -28.75
N ASP A 969 -26.57 2.95 -29.79
CA ASP A 969 -27.57 1.89 -29.88
C ASP A 969 -27.35 0.80 -28.81
N ILE A 970 -26.09 0.42 -28.56
CA ILE A 970 -25.72 -0.67 -27.63
C ILE A 970 -25.71 -0.21 -26.18
N LEU A 971 -25.05 0.91 -25.87
CA LEU A 971 -24.81 1.33 -24.48
C LEU A 971 -25.91 2.26 -23.94
N GLU A 972 -26.54 3.05 -24.82
CA GLU A 972 -27.54 4.05 -24.43
C GLU A 972 -28.97 3.67 -24.84
N GLY A 973 -29.16 2.56 -25.56
CA GLY A 973 -30.46 2.12 -26.08
C GLY A 973 -30.95 2.92 -27.28
N GLY A 974 -30.05 3.63 -27.95
CA GLY A 974 -30.28 4.41 -29.17
C GLY A 974 -30.58 5.89 -28.94
N GLU A 975 -30.36 6.69 -29.99
CA GLU A 975 -30.44 8.15 -29.94
C GLU A 975 -31.80 8.68 -29.45
N ALA A 976 -32.89 8.03 -29.87
CA ALA A 976 -34.24 8.39 -29.45
C ALA A 976 -34.46 8.19 -27.93
N ALA A 977 -33.98 7.07 -27.39
CA ALA A 977 -34.08 6.77 -25.96
C ALA A 977 -33.22 7.73 -25.14
N PHE A 978 -32.00 8.00 -25.59
CA PHE A 978 -31.08 8.95 -24.95
C PHE A 978 -31.68 10.36 -24.89
N ARG A 979 -32.18 10.89 -26.02
CA ARG A 979 -32.81 12.21 -26.08
C ARG A 979 -34.07 12.32 -25.23
N GLU A 980 -34.90 11.28 -25.21
CA GLU A 980 -36.11 11.26 -24.38
C GLU A 980 -35.77 11.22 -22.88
N ARG A 981 -34.74 10.47 -22.47
CA ARG A 981 -34.22 10.52 -21.09
C ARG A 981 -33.73 11.92 -20.73
N ALA A 982 -32.91 12.55 -21.58
CA ALA A 982 -32.43 13.91 -21.36
C ALA A 982 -33.60 14.90 -21.23
N ARG A 983 -34.61 14.82 -22.12
CA ARG A 983 -35.82 15.65 -22.06
C ARG A 983 -36.61 15.44 -20.76
N ARG A 984 -36.82 14.20 -20.32
CA ARG A 984 -37.56 13.88 -19.08
C ARG A 984 -36.82 14.33 -17.83
N LEU A 985 -35.49 14.18 -17.82
CA LEU A 985 -34.61 14.68 -16.77
C LEU A 985 -34.39 16.20 -16.84
N ARG A 986 -34.89 16.85 -17.90
CA ARG A 986 -34.71 18.28 -18.20
C ARG A 986 -33.23 18.69 -18.32
N VAL A 987 -32.39 17.76 -18.76
CA VAL A 987 -31.00 18.01 -19.12
C VAL A 987 -30.99 18.60 -20.53
N ARG A 988 -30.43 19.80 -20.67
CA ARG A 988 -30.19 20.40 -21.99
C ARG A 988 -28.84 19.91 -22.49
N LEU A 989 -28.83 19.42 -23.72
CA LEU A 989 -27.61 19.14 -24.46
C LEU A 989 -27.22 20.46 -25.15
N GLU A 990 -26.52 21.31 -24.41
CA GLU A 990 -25.80 22.45 -24.98
C GLU A 990 -24.39 21.95 -25.34
N ARG A 991 -23.76 22.58 -26.33
CA ARG A 991 -22.42 22.17 -26.79
C ARG A 991 -21.37 22.40 -25.72
#